data_AF-A0A818VG19-F1
#
_entry.id   AF-A0A818VG19-F1
#
_cell.length_a   1.000
_cell.length_b   1.000
_cell.length_c   1.000
_cell.angle_alpha   90.00
_cell.angle_beta   90.00
_cell.angle_gamma   90.00
#
_symmetry.space_group_name_H-M   'P 1'
#
loop_
_entity.id
_entity.type
_entity.pdbx_description
1 polymer ?
#
loop_
_entity_poly.entity_id
_entity_poly.type
_entity_poly.pdbx_seq_one_letter_code
_entity_poly.pdbx_strand_id
1 'polypeptide(L)'
;MINIANIAKRVLDEILSRNIAQITKLTEEENSIAGQMLDVLNDIFTSNSYDIDNDITLELVDNIDNTDIDFTSEDDSSNFTSEYTTFTLDYMRKVVDFARPGIAFTTVQHAFPRVTYPMQLARFREYVQNDGNRRQKLSRLEQFVLEKFKRARDTNLPVHDPDIRRWSLTQAAIEGIDNFVASNKWLSKFKRRNHIRSRKVTRFTSKHEVFHKEEIHQAGEEFVTEVKRILPKYKLESIFNTDQSGFNYEFASNRTLSFRNERSTFVTVQSLNATTHSYTVMPLINAAGRLVITIQSNNQEKQLFARIIIAATGPLSSASYPNDILGIDKFQGEMCHTAEWNKTIDFKNKHVAVIGTGASAIQVVPEIQQMNVSKLFVFQRTPPWIIPRIDRCVSDFEKCLLTYFPIIQKLIRRSLYWSRESLIFSFSYRWPIRYINQELVLSNLNREIKDKELRKKLTPTWDLGCKRVLISSDWYSTLQKSNVKLITNHIQEIKSHSIVTQNGDEHPVDIIIWSTGFQTQKFSVPIYGINGCSLAEQWSETMKAYRGIVVPNFPNLFIPLGPNSRLGHSSVIIMLEAQLKYMIEILFYLDINNLRTFSIKQHIHDRYNQWIQSKLNKSVWHLGGCHSWYQNAKGTVTTIWPEFTWIYHLLMKNFDYQNYILEK
;
A
#
# COMPACT_ATOMS: atom_id res chain seq x y z
N MET A 1 -17.78 -10.58 -28.93
CA MET A 1 -17.16 -11.50 -27.94
C MET A 1 -17.34 -12.99 -28.27
N ILE A 2 -18.48 -13.42 -28.80
CA ILE A 2 -18.71 -14.82 -29.26
C ILE A 2 -17.70 -15.27 -30.33
N ASN A 3 -17.24 -14.35 -31.20
CA ASN A 3 -16.27 -14.69 -32.26
C ASN A 3 -14.84 -14.96 -31.76
N ILE A 4 -14.37 -14.29 -30.69
CA ILE A 4 -13.00 -14.52 -30.18
C ILE A 4 -12.95 -15.81 -29.36
N ALA A 5 -14.00 -16.11 -28.59
CA ALA A 5 -14.12 -17.39 -27.89
C ALA A 5 -14.23 -18.57 -28.88
N ASN A 6 -14.94 -18.41 -29.99
CA ASN A 6 -15.03 -19.43 -31.03
C ASN A 6 -13.74 -19.58 -31.84
N ILE A 7 -12.98 -18.50 -32.07
CA ILE A 7 -11.65 -18.56 -32.70
C ILE A 7 -10.65 -19.22 -31.75
N ALA A 8 -10.65 -18.84 -30.46
CA ALA A 8 -9.81 -19.47 -29.45
C ALA A 8 -10.14 -20.96 -29.30
N LYS A 9 -11.42 -21.32 -29.30
CA LYS A 9 -11.88 -22.72 -29.28
C LYS A 9 -11.45 -23.48 -30.53
N ARG A 10 -11.61 -22.91 -31.74
CA ARG A 10 -11.14 -23.53 -33.00
C ARG A 10 -9.63 -23.73 -33.03
N VAL A 11 -8.87 -22.74 -32.57
CA VAL A 11 -7.41 -22.83 -32.48
C VAL A 11 -7.01 -23.87 -31.43
N LEU A 12 -7.71 -23.94 -30.31
CA LEU A 12 -7.50 -24.96 -29.28
C LEU A 12 -7.84 -26.37 -29.81
N ASP A 13 -8.94 -26.53 -30.54
CA ASP A 13 -9.38 -27.79 -31.15
C ASP A 13 -8.42 -28.23 -32.28
N GLU A 14 -7.88 -27.31 -33.08
CA GLU A 14 -6.82 -27.59 -34.06
C GLU A 14 -5.48 -27.96 -33.41
N ILE A 15 -5.12 -27.31 -32.29
CA ILE A 15 -3.89 -27.61 -31.55
C ILE A 15 -4.00 -28.95 -30.83
N LEU A 16 -5.15 -29.26 -30.25
CA LEU A 16 -5.45 -30.54 -29.60
C LEU A 16 -5.45 -31.66 -30.65
N SER A 17 -6.16 -31.50 -31.75
CA SER A 17 -6.23 -32.52 -32.81
C SER A 17 -4.88 -32.82 -33.47
N ARG A 18 -3.99 -31.81 -33.62
CA ARG A 18 -2.63 -32.02 -34.16
C ARG A 18 -1.64 -32.66 -33.18
N ASN A 19 -1.93 -32.67 -31.88
CA ASN A 19 -0.98 -33.11 -30.84
C ASN A 19 -1.50 -34.23 -29.92
N ILE A 20 -2.65 -34.85 -30.19
CA ILE A 20 -3.15 -36.01 -29.41
C ILE A 20 -2.13 -37.17 -29.35
N ALA A 21 -1.24 -37.29 -30.34
CA ALA A 21 -0.14 -38.27 -30.33
C ALA A 21 1.05 -37.89 -29.43
N GLN A 22 1.21 -36.62 -29.03
CA GLN A 22 2.23 -36.16 -28.08
C GLN A 22 1.67 -35.91 -26.66
N ILE A 23 0.36 -35.70 -26.51
CA ILE A 23 -0.32 -35.42 -25.23
C ILE A 23 -0.60 -36.70 -24.43
N THR A 24 -0.51 -37.89 -25.03
CA THR A 24 -0.75 -39.19 -24.36
C THR A 24 0.35 -39.65 -23.39
N LYS A 25 1.27 -38.76 -23.00
CA LYS A 25 2.30 -38.99 -21.98
C LYS A 25 2.37 -37.88 -20.92
N LEU A 26 1.22 -37.37 -20.47
CA LEU A 26 1.18 -36.57 -19.24
C LEU A 26 1.43 -37.50 -18.04
N THR A 27 2.35 -37.10 -17.16
CA THR A 27 2.66 -37.78 -15.91
C THR A 27 1.47 -37.73 -14.93
N GLU A 28 1.41 -38.63 -13.95
CA GLU A 28 0.34 -38.64 -12.92
C GLU A 28 0.23 -37.29 -12.18
N GLU A 29 1.35 -36.58 -11.98
CA GLU A 29 1.39 -35.26 -11.35
C GLU A 29 0.73 -34.17 -12.24
N GLU A 30 0.93 -34.24 -13.56
CA GLU A 30 0.29 -33.33 -14.53
C GLU A 30 -1.21 -33.60 -14.66
N ASN A 31 -1.63 -34.87 -14.60
CA ASN A 31 -3.06 -35.24 -14.55
C ASN A 31 -3.72 -34.85 -13.23
N SER A 32 -3.00 -34.91 -12.10
CA SER A 32 -3.48 -34.45 -10.80
C SER A 32 -3.68 -32.93 -10.78
N ILE A 33 -2.74 -32.16 -11.33
CA ILE A 33 -2.85 -30.70 -11.44
C ILE A 33 -3.96 -30.30 -12.43
N ALA A 34 -4.07 -30.99 -13.57
CA ALA A 34 -5.17 -30.78 -14.51
C ALA A 34 -6.54 -31.10 -13.88
N GLY A 35 -6.61 -32.17 -13.08
CA GLY A 35 -7.77 -32.53 -12.25
C GLY A 35 -8.11 -31.44 -11.24
N GLN A 36 -7.13 -30.95 -10.47
CA GLN A 36 -7.32 -29.84 -9.54
C GLN A 36 -7.72 -28.53 -10.23
N MET A 37 -7.20 -28.26 -11.43
CA MET A 37 -7.64 -27.12 -12.24
C MET A 37 -9.07 -27.30 -12.75
N LEU A 38 -9.46 -28.51 -13.15
CA LEU A 38 -10.83 -28.83 -13.55
C LEU A 38 -11.79 -28.77 -12.36
N ASP A 39 -11.36 -29.20 -11.18
CA ASP A 39 -12.15 -29.12 -9.94
C ASP A 39 -12.30 -27.66 -9.50
N VAL A 40 -11.25 -26.85 -9.60
CA VAL A 40 -11.32 -25.40 -9.35
C VAL A 40 -12.18 -24.70 -10.40
N LEU A 41 -12.09 -25.07 -11.68
CA LEU A 41 -12.95 -24.52 -12.73
C LEU A 41 -14.40 -24.96 -12.53
N ASN A 42 -14.65 -26.22 -12.19
CA ASN A 42 -15.99 -26.75 -11.90
C ASN A 42 -16.57 -26.13 -10.64
N ASP A 43 -15.80 -25.95 -9.57
CA ASP A 43 -16.19 -25.17 -8.40
C ASP A 43 -16.52 -23.74 -8.80
N ILE A 44 -15.73 -23.10 -9.66
CA ILE A 44 -16.00 -21.73 -10.15
C ILE A 44 -17.27 -21.65 -11.02
N PHE A 45 -17.61 -22.71 -11.77
CA PHE A 45 -18.79 -22.76 -12.63
C PHE A 45 -20.06 -23.29 -11.93
N THR A 46 -19.93 -24.04 -10.83
CA THR A 46 -21.07 -24.62 -10.08
C THR A 46 -21.35 -23.92 -8.75
N SER A 47 -20.38 -23.21 -8.17
CA SER A 47 -20.61 -22.36 -7.00
C SER A 47 -21.13 -20.97 -7.41
N ASN A 48 -22.46 -20.86 -7.46
CA ASN A 48 -23.15 -19.61 -7.18
C ASN A 48 -23.05 -19.24 -5.67
N SER A 49 -21.96 -19.62 -4.98
CA SER A 49 -21.79 -19.46 -3.53
C SER A 49 -20.34 -19.36 -3.06
N TYR A 50 -19.39 -18.95 -3.91
CA TYR A 50 -18.23 -18.22 -3.37
C TYR A 50 -18.65 -16.78 -3.13
N ASP A 51 -19.20 -16.55 -1.94
CA ASP A 51 -19.32 -15.25 -1.33
C ASP A 51 -17.91 -14.65 -1.19
N ILE A 52 -17.53 -13.93 -2.24
CA ILE A 52 -16.54 -12.86 -2.21
C ILE A 52 -17.25 -11.55 -1.82
N ASP A 53 -18.52 -11.59 -1.38
CA ASP A 53 -19.17 -10.47 -0.72
C ASP A 53 -18.69 -10.38 0.74
N ASN A 54 -17.49 -9.83 0.86
CA ASN A 54 -17.23 -8.77 1.81
C ASN A 54 -16.28 -7.77 1.13
N ASP A 55 -16.73 -7.21 0.01
CA ASP A 55 -16.27 -5.89 -0.40
C ASP A 55 -16.83 -4.88 0.59
N ILE A 56 -15.95 -4.42 1.48
CA ILE A 56 -16.01 -3.09 2.06
C ILE A 56 -16.05 -2.11 0.86
N THR A 57 -17.26 -1.67 0.52
CA THR A 57 -17.51 -0.68 -0.52
C THR A 57 -17.03 0.68 -0.01
N LEU A 58 -15.82 1.05 -0.39
CA LEU A 58 -15.37 2.44 -0.42
C LEU A 58 -15.84 3.06 -1.74
N GLU A 59 -17.09 3.52 -1.79
CA GLU A 59 -17.56 4.39 -2.87
C GLU A 59 -17.21 5.85 -2.57
N LEU A 60 -16.25 6.37 -3.33
CA LEU A 60 -16.23 7.76 -3.74
C LEU A 60 -16.94 7.82 -5.10
N VAL A 61 -18.02 8.59 -5.22
CA VAL A 61 -18.17 9.72 -6.15
C VAL A 61 -19.56 10.35 -6.03
N ASP A 62 -19.55 11.67 -6.18
CA ASP A 62 -20.65 12.62 -6.29
C ASP A 62 -21.75 12.26 -7.31
N ASN A 63 -22.92 12.89 -7.08
CA ASN A 63 -24.05 13.14 -8.00
C ASN A 63 -25.03 12.00 -8.31
N ILE A 64 -26.22 12.11 -7.72
CA ILE A 64 -27.47 11.74 -8.38
C ILE A 64 -28.41 12.94 -8.28
N ASP A 65 -28.65 13.56 -9.44
CA ASP A 65 -29.83 14.34 -9.75
C ASP A 65 -31.05 13.39 -9.88
N ASN A 66 -32.20 13.95 -9.51
CA ASN A 66 -33.57 13.45 -9.63
C ASN A 66 -33.83 12.31 -10.62
N THR A 67 -34.50 11.25 -10.16
CA THR A 67 -35.79 10.79 -10.72
C THR A 67 -36.46 9.80 -9.77
N ASP A 68 -37.73 10.05 -9.49
CA ASP A 68 -38.67 9.17 -8.78
C ASP A 68 -38.74 7.78 -9.43
N ILE A 69 -38.95 6.73 -8.63
CA ILE A 69 -40.07 5.78 -8.78
C ILE A 69 -40.14 4.89 -7.54
N ASP A 70 -41.38 4.78 -7.09
CA ASP A 70 -41.95 4.27 -5.86
C ASP A 70 -41.84 2.74 -5.73
N PHE A 71 -41.49 2.25 -4.54
CA PHE A 71 -41.99 0.97 -4.03
C PHE A 71 -42.19 1.07 -2.52
N THR A 72 -43.45 0.94 -2.18
CA THR A 72 -44.09 1.11 -0.89
C THR A 72 -43.68 0.03 0.12
N SER A 73 -43.25 0.47 1.31
CA SER A 73 -43.61 -0.21 2.57
C SER A 73 -43.68 0.82 3.71
N GLU A 74 -44.93 1.15 4.01
CA GLU A 74 -45.54 1.61 5.26
C GLU A 74 -44.67 2.39 6.28
N ASP A 75 -44.96 3.69 6.31
CA ASP A 75 -45.23 4.51 7.50
C ASP A 75 -44.62 4.09 8.85
N ASP A 76 -43.63 4.88 9.29
CA ASP A 76 -43.57 5.32 10.69
C ASP A 76 -42.59 6.51 10.85
N SER A 77 -43.02 7.70 10.43
CA SER A 77 -42.61 8.97 11.05
C SER A 77 -43.30 10.17 10.39
N SER A 78 -44.63 10.19 10.41
CA SER A 78 -45.38 11.41 10.18
C SER A 78 -45.30 12.32 11.42
N ASN A 79 -45.08 13.61 11.17
CA ASN A 79 -45.33 14.76 12.04
C ASN A 79 -44.63 14.82 13.42
N PHE A 80 -43.40 15.37 13.43
CA PHE A 80 -42.82 15.95 14.65
C PHE A 80 -43.39 17.35 14.90
N THR A 81 -44.66 17.39 15.30
CA THR A 81 -45.28 18.54 15.98
C THR A 81 -45.57 18.16 17.42
N SER A 82 -45.20 19.09 18.31
CA SER A 82 -45.62 19.24 19.71
C SER A 82 -46.92 18.52 20.07
N GLU A 83 -46.90 17.53 20.98
CA GLU A 83 -47.95 17.36 22.02
C GLU A 83 -47.80 16.19 23.04
N TYR A 84 -46.79 15.31 22.98
CA TYR A 84 -46.66 14.24 23.99
C TYR A 84 -45.24 14.09 24.57
N THR A 85 -44.87 14.98 25.48
CA THR A 85 -43.82 14.77 26.50
C THR A 85 -44.31 15.31 27.82
N THR A 86 -45.16 14.54 28.51
CA THR A 86 -45.93 15.06 29.63
C THR A 86 -45.18 15.05 30.97
N PHE A 87 -43.97 14.45 31.08
CA PHE A 87 -43.28 14.29 32.36
C PHE A 87 -41.75 14.46 32.27
N THR A 88 -41.16 15.28 33.16
CA THR A 88 -39.71 15.44 33.31
C THR A 88 -39.12 14.32 34.17
N LEU A 89 -37.83 13.99 34.02
CA LEU A 89 -37.17 12.96 34.84
C LEU A 89 -37.21 13.31 36.33
N ASP A 90 -37.07 14.59 36.68
CA ASP A 90 -37.21 15.09 38.06
C ASP A 90 -38.62 14.87 38.63
N TYR A 91 -39.66 15.09 37.80
CA TYR A 91 -41.03 14.75 38.18
C TYR A 91 -41.21 13.24 38.40
N MET A 92 -40.66 12.41 37.51
CA MET A 92 -40.70 10.95 37.65
C MET A 92 -39.98 10.49 38.93
N ARG A 93 -38.81 11.08 39.26
CA ARG A 93 -38.07 10.81 40.50
C ARG A 93 -38.92 11.14 41.72
N LYS A 94 -39.50 12.34 41.78
CA LYS A 94 -40.41 12.76 42.88
C LYS A 94 -41.61 11.81 43.07
N VAL A 95 -42.21 11.37 41.97
CA VAL A 95 -43.32 10.39 42.00
C VAL A 95 -42.85 9.03 42.51
N VAL A 96 -41.70 8.53 42.04
CA VAL A 96 -41.14 7.23 42.44
C VAL A 96 -40.69 7.24 43.91
N ASP A 97 -40.07 8.33 44.37
CA ASP A 97 -39.61 8.50 45.76
C ASP A 97 -40.77 8.61 46.75
N PHE A 98 -41.90 9.18 46.31
CA PHE A 98 -43.14 9.22 47.08
C PHE A 98 -43.85 7.86 47.10
N ALA A 99 -43.84 7.11 46.00
CA ALA A 99 -44.53 5.83 45.88
C ALA A 99 -43.75 4.63 46.47
N ARG A 100 -43.37 4.74 47.75
CA ARG A 100 -42.65 3.71 48.52
C ARG A 100 -43.52 2.46 48.78
N PRO A 101 -42.92 1.29 49.06
CA PRO A 101 -43.67 0.08 49.40
C PRO A 101 -44.65 0.34 50.55
N GLY A 102 -45.94 0.00 50.35
CA GLY A 102 -47.01 0.21 51.33
C GLY A 102 -47.94 1.40 51.07
N ILE A 103 -47.63 2.30 50.13
CA ILE A 103 -48.51 3.41 49.75
C ILE A 103 -49.47 2.96 48.64
N ALA A 104 -50.78 3.13 48.87
CA ALA A 104 -51.81 2.81 47.88
C ALA A 104 -51.72 3.74 46.65
N PHE A 105 -51.98 3.21 45.45
CA PHE A 105 -51.92 4.00 44.20
C PHE A 105 -52.85 5.22 44.23
N THR A 106 -54.03 5.10 44.86
CA THR A 106 -54.97 6.22 45.06
C THR A 106 -54.33 7.39 45.82
N THR A 107 -53.44 7.11 46.77
CA THR A 107 -52.69 8.13 47.52
C THR A 107 -51.61 8.80 46.65
N VAL A 108 -50.94 8.03 45.79
CA VAL A 108 -49.98 8.56 44.80
C VAL A 108 -50.70 9.45 43.78
N GLN A 109 -51.89 9.04 43.33
CA GLN A 109 -52.71 9.80 42.38
C GLN A 109 -53.24 11.11 42.99
N HIS A 110 -53.59 11.12 44.28
CA HIS A 110 -53.96 12.34 44.99
C HIS A 110 -52.80 13.35 45.09
N ALA A 111 -51.59 12.88 45.39
CA ALA A 111 -50.40 13.74 45.48
C ALA A 111 -49.86 14.17 44.10
N PHE A 112 -50.07 13.33 43.07
CA PHE A 112 -49.60 13.56 41.71
C PHE A 112 -50.72 13.30 40.68
N PRO A 113 -51.67 14.25 40.50
CA PRO A 113 -52.88 14.05 39.69
C PRO A 113 -52.64 13.70 38.23
N ARG A 114 -51.45 14.00 37.70
CA ARG A 114 -51.07 13.67 36.33
C ARG A 114 -50.70 12.19 36.16
N VAL A 115 -50.51 11.42 37.25
CA VAL A 115 -50.27 9.97 37.20
C VAL A 115 -51.62 9.26 37.25
N THR A 116 -52.10 8.81 36.09
CA THR A 116 -53.48 8.38 35.89
C THR A 116 -53.69 6.87 35.98
N TYR A 117 -52.64 6.05 35.84
CA TYR A 117 -52.77 4.59 35.94
C TYR A 117 -51.54 3.89 36.55
N PRO A 118 -51.69 2.76 37.27
CA PRO A 118 -50.57 2.08 37.97
C PRO A 118 -49.38 1.71 37.07
N MET A 119 -49.64 1.37 35.81
CA MET A 119 -48.59 1.02 34.84
C MET A 119 -47.66 2.20 34.51
N GLN A 120 -48.10 3.47 34.64
CA GLN A 120 -47.21 4.63 34.52
C GLN A 120 -46.15 4.64 35.62
N LEU A 121 -46.52 4.23 36.84
CA LEU A 121 -45.60 4.21 37.97
C LEU A 121 -44.50 3.16 37.77
N ALA A 122 -44.84 1.98 37.22
CA ALA A 122 -43.87 0.96 36.86
C ALA A 122 -42.87 1.47 35.80
N ARG A 123 -43.36 2.15 34.75
CA ARG A 123 -42.52 2.78 33.72
C ARG A 123 -41.65 3.91 34.28
N PHE A 124 -42.16 4.70 35.22
CA PHE A 124 -41.36 5.75 35.86
C PHE A 124 -40.24 5.16 36.70
N ARG A 125 -40.47 4.05 37.42
CA ARG A 125 -39.40 3.33 38.14
C ARG A 125 -38.30 2.86 37.19
N GLU A 126 -38.69 2.27 36.07
CA GLU A 126 -37.75 1.83 35.02
C GLU A 126 -36.96 3.01 34.42
N TYR A 127 -37.63 4.13 34.09
CA TYR A 127 -36.97 5.32 33.55
C TYR A 127 -36.06 6.00 34.57
N VAL A 128 -36.43 6.03 35.84
CA VAL A 128 -35.58 6.57 36.91
C VAL A 128 -34.34 5.70 37.12
N GLN A 129 -34.49 4.37 37.09
CA GLN A 129 -33.36 3.43 37.18
C GLN A 129 -32.41 3.53 35.99
N ASN A 130 -32.93 3.74 34.77
CA ASN A 130 -32.15 3.82 33.54
C ASN A 130 -31.66 5.24 33.19
N ASP A 131 -31.82 6.21 34.10
CA ASP A 131 -31.52 7.64 33.92
C ASP A 131 -32.17 8.30 32.68
N GLY A 132 -33.44 7.99 32.47
CA GLY A 132 -34.29 8.52 31.42
C GLY A 132 -34.70 7.50 30.37
N ASN A 133 -35.70 7.85 29.57
CA ASN A 133 -36.13 7.02 28.45
C ASN A 133 -35.23 7.18 27.22
N ARG A 134 -35.33 6.26 26.25
CA ARG A 134 -34.53 6.27 25.01
C ARG A 134 -34.58 7.62 24.28
N ARG A 135 -35.73 8.31 24.27
CA ARG A 135 -35.89 9.62 23.61
C ARG A 135 -35.11 10.72 24.31
N GLN A 136 -35.11 10.74 25.65
CA GLN A 136 -34.31 11.67 26.46
C GLN A 136 -32.81 11.43 26.26
N LYS A 137 -32.37 10.17 26.26
CA LYS A 137 -30.97 9.80 25.99
C LYS A 137 -30.51 10.22 24.58
N LEU A 138 -31.33 9.98 23.56
CA LEU A 138 -31.06 10.44 22.19
C LEU A 138 -31.00 11.98 22.09
N SER A 139 -31.83 12.69 22.86
CA SER A 139 -31.78 14.15 22.92
C SER A 139 -30.47 14.66 23.52
N ARG A 140 -29.98 14.04 24.61
CA ARG A 140 -28.67 14.39 25.21
C ARG A 140 -27.51 14.09 24.26
N LEU A 141 -27.57 12.96 23.57
CA LEU A 141 -26.61 12.61 22.52
C LEU A 141 -26.57 13.67 21.42
N GLU A 142 -27.71 14.06 20.86
CA GLU A 142 -27.75 15.08 19.80
C GLU A 142 -27.24 16.44 20.30
N GLN A 143 -27.56 16.81 21.54
CA GLN A 143 -27.04 18.04 22.15
C GLN A 143 -25.51 18.01 22.30
N PHE A 144 -24.94 16.92 22.82
CA PHE A 144 -23.50 16.76 22.96
C PHE A 144 -22.77 16.87 21.62
N VAL A 145 -23.27 16.20 20.59
CA VAL A 145 -22.68 16.23 19.25
C VAL A 145 -22.74 17.65 18.66
N LEU A 146 -23.83 18.38 18.89
CA LEU A 146 -23.96 19.77 18.47
C LEU A 146 -22.98 20.69 19.22
N GLU A 147 -22.80 20.51 20.52
CA GLU A 147 -21.85 21.29 21.32
C GLU A 147 -20.40 21.04 20.90
N LYS A 148 -20.03 19.78 20.64
CA LYS A 148 -18.73 19.42 20.05
C LYS A 148 -18.52 20.07 18.69
N PHE A 149 -19.55 20.07 17.84
CA PHE A 149 -19.51 20.72 16.54
C PHE A 149 -19.30 22.24 16.68
N LYS A 150 -20.05 22.91 17.56
CA LYS A 150 -19.89 24.35 17.83
C LYS A 150 -18.48 24.69 18.28
N ARG A 151 -17.95 23.97 19.28
CA ARG A 151 -16.58 24.18 19.78
C ARG A 151 -15.52 23.98 18.69
N ALA A 152 -15.71 22.99 17.81
CA ALA A 152 -14.82 22.79 16.68
C ALA A 152 -14.89 23.96 15.68
N ARG A 153 -16.06 24.55 15.44
CA ARG A 153 -16.20 25.75 14.61
C ARG A 153 -15.58 26.99 15.25
N ASP A 154 -15.78 27.21 16.55
CA ASP A 154 -15.21 28.35 17.28
C ASP A 154 -13.68 28.33 17.26
N THR A 155 -13.09 27.14 17.24
CA THR A 155 -11.64 26.92 17.15
C THR A 155 -11.12 26.74 15.72
N ASN A 156 -11.98 26.92 14.72
CA ASN A 156 -11.68 26.73 13.29
C ASN A 156 -11.08 25.35 12.97
N LEU A 157 -11.47 24.32 13.70
CA LEU A 157 -11.11 22.94 13.40
C LEU A 157 -11.93 22.41 12.21
N PRO A 158 -11.32 21.65 11.28
CA PRO A 158 -12.05 20.99 10.21
C PRO A 158 -12.90 19.86 10.79
N VAL A 159 -14.14 19.74 10.32
CA VAL A 159 -15.11 18.72 10.78
C VAL A 159 -15.77 18.04 9.58
N HIS A 160 -15.84 16.72 9.61
CA HIS A 160 -16.45 15.90 8.57
C HIS A 160 -17.51 14.93 9.11
N ASP A 161 -18.25 14.29 8.21
CA ASP A 161 -19.29 13.31 8.53
C ASP A 161 -18.77 12.17 9.46
N PRO A 162 -17.55 11.62 9.28
CA PRO A 162 -16.96 10.66 10.23
C PRO A 162 -16.79 11.20 11.65
N ASP A 163 -16.52 12.51 11.83
CA ASP A 163 -16.36 13.11 13.15
C ASP A 163 -17.69 13.14 13.91
N ILE A 164 -18.76 13.55 13.22
CA ILE A 164 -20.11 13.56 13.80
C ILE A 164 -20.55 12.14 14.16
N ARG A 165 -20.26 11.14 13.30
CA ARG A 165 -20.54 9.73 13.59
C ARG A 165 -19.73 9.22 14.78
N ARG A 166 -18.45 9.56 14.85
CA ARG A 166 -17.59 9.18 15.98
C ARG A 166 -18.11 9.77 17.28
N TRP A 167 -18.40 11.08 17.32
CA TRP A 167 -18.93 11.72 18.52
C TRP A 167 -20.28 11.15 18.96
N SER A 168 -21.16 10.82 18.02
CA SER A 168 -22.46 10.24 18.34
C SER A 168 -22.35 8.81 18.86
N LEU A 169 -21.48 7.97 18.28
CA LEU A 169 -21.22 6.62 18.77
C LEU A 169 -20.57 6.63 20.16
N THR A 170 -19.59 7.52 20.37
CA THR A 170 -18.96 7.69 21.70
C THR A 170 -19.99 8.09 22.74
N GLN A 171 -20.86 9.06 22.45
CA GLN A 171 -21.89 9.48 23.40
C GLN A 171 -23.00 8.43 23.58
N ALA A 172 -23.36 7.68 22.53
CA ALA A 172 -24.32 6.58 22.64
C ALA A 172 -23.83 5.48 23.59
N ALA A 173 -22.53 5.16 23.54
CA ALA A 173 -21.91 4.21 24.46
C ALA A 173 -21.95 4.72 25.91
N ILE A 174 -21.71 6.03 26.13
CA ILE A 174 -21.77 6.66 27.47
C ILE A 174 -23.19 6.66 28.03
N GLU A 175 -24.20 6.94 27.20
CA GLU A 175 -25.62 7.00 27.61
C GLU A 175 -26.27 5.60 27.74
N GLY A 176 -25.57 4.54 27.33
CA GLY A 176 -26.10 3.18 27.30
C GLY A 176 -27.27 3.02 26.33
N ILE A 177 -27.15 3.55 25.09
CA ILE A 177 -28.18 3.42 24.06
C ILE A 177 -27.86 2.21 23.19
N ASP A 178 -28.45 1.07 23.52
CA ASP A 178 -28.25 -0.17 22.75
C ASP A 178 -28.75 -0.01 21.30
N ASN A 179 -27.99 -0.59 20.38
CA ASN A 179 -28.27 -0.61 18.93
C ASN A 179 -28.42 0.77 18.28
N PHE A 180 -27.80 1.82 18.84
CA PHE A 180 -27.72 3.11 18.14
C PHE A 180 -26.75 3.01 16.96
N VAL A 181 -27.25 3.32 15.76
CA VAL A 181 -26.45 3.38 14.53
C VAL A 181 -26.44 4.80 14.01
N ALA A 182 -25.26 5.38 13.83
CA ALA A 182 -25.05 6.68 13.20
C ALA A 182 -25.21 6.60 11.67
N SER A 183 -26.38 6.14 11.22
CA SER A 183 -26.70 5.89 9.81
C SER A 183 -26.71 7.16 8.97
N ASN A 184 -26.64 7.01 7.64
CA ASN A 184 -26.76 8.15 6.71
C ASN A 184 -28.07 8.92 6.92
N LYS A 185 -29.17 8.21 7.18
CA LYS A 185 -30.48 8.83 7.45
C LYS A 185 -30.46 9.65 8.75
N TRP A 186 -29.85 9.14 9.82
CA TRP A 186 -29.71 9.88 11.08
C TRP A 186 -28.83 11.12 10.90
N LEU A 187 -27.66 10.96 10.26
CA LEU A 187 -26.71 12.05 10.02
C LEU A 187 -27.30 13.17 9.17
N SER A 188 -28.04 12.84 8.10
CA SER A 188 -28.74 13.81 7.27
C SER A 188 -29.85 14.53 8.06
N LYS A 189 -30.62 13.82 8.90
CA LYS A 189 -31.62 14.44 9.78
C LYS A 189 -30.97 15.38 10.82
N PHE A 190 -29.87 14.95 11.46
CA PHE A 190 -29.11 15.76 12.41
C PHE A 190 -28.57 17.05 11.77
N LYS A 191 -27.92 16.93 10.60
CA LYS A 191 -27.42 18.08 9.84
C LYS A 191 -28.55 19.04 9.46
N ARG A 192 -29.69 18.52 8.99
CA ARG A 192 -30.85 19.32 8.61
C ARG A 192 -31.45 20.08 9.80
N ARG A 193 -31.68 19.41 10.94
CA ARG A 193 -32.25 20.04 12.16
C ARG A 193 -31.36 21.15 12.72
N ASN A 194 -30.04 20.97 12.63
CA ASN A 194 -29.05 21.91 13.17
C ASN A 194 -28.49 22.88 12.13
N HIS A 195 -29.09 22.90 10.93
CA HIS A 195 -28.66 23.75 9.82
C HIS A 195 -27.16 23.61 9.47
N ILE A 196 -26.61 22.39 9.47
CA ILE A 196 -25.21 22.09 9.13
C ILE A 196 -25.12 21.61 7.67
N ARG A 197 -24.14 22.10 6.92
CA ARG A 197 -23.84 21.66 5.54
C ARG A 197 -22.35 21.63 5.24
N SER A 198 -21.96 20.83 4.25
CA SER A 198 -20.59 20.86 3.72
C SER A 198 -20.36 22.15 2.93
N ARG A 199 -19.29 22.87 3.24
CA ARG A 199 -18.86 24.10 2.55
C ARG A 199 -17.39 24.03 2.15
N LYS A 200 -17.05 24.80 1.11
CA LYS A 200 -15.66 25.06 0.74
C LYS A 200 -15.01 25.95 1.81
N VAL A 201 -13.78 25.61 2.20
CA VAL A 201 -12.96 26.46 3.08
C VAL A 201 -12.61 27.73 2.32
N THR A 202 -12.94 28.89 2.90
CA THR A 202 -12.70 30.19 2.25
C THR A 202 -11.32 30.74 2.54
N ARG A 203 -10.72 30.40 3.69
CA ARG A 203 -9.38 30.83 4.09
C ARG A 203 -8.77 29.86 5.11
N PHE A 204 -7.48 29.57 4.94
CA PHE A 204 -6.64 28.89 5.93
C PHE A 204 -5.86 29.92 6.76
N THR A 205 -5.72 29.68 8.07
CA THR A 205 -5.03 30.61 9.00
C THR A 205 -3.94 29.86 9.77
N SER A 206 -2.70 30.39 9.87
CA SER A 206 -1.58 29.73 10.55
C SER A 206 -1.55 29.97 12.07
N LYS A 207 -1.25 28.95 12.90
CA LYS A 207 -1.15 29.08 14.37
C LYS A 207 -0.06 30.04 14.91
N HIS A 208 0.97 30.37 14.12
CA HIS A 208 2.16 31.11 14.60
C HIS A 208 1.95 32.61 14.89
N GLU A 209 0.78 33.19 14.64
CA GLU A 209 0.51 34.63 14.86
C GLU A 209 0.08 34.99 16.31
N VAL A 210 0.25 34.11 17.32
CA VAL A 210 -0.47 34.25 18.62
C VAL A 210 0.42 34.32 19.90
N PHE A 211 1.75 34.21 19.86
CA PHE A 211 2.57 34.25 21.11
C PHE A 211 3.51 35.46 21.23
N HIS A 212 3.57 36.09 22.42
CA HIS A 212 4.44 37.22 22.75
C HIS A 212 5.84 36.76 23.20
N LYS A 213 6.88 37.45 22.73
CA LYS A 213 8.31 37.08 22.90
C LYS A 213 8.77 37.00 24.37
N GLU A 214 8.19 37.80 25.25
CA GLU A 214 8.57 37.90 26.67
C GLU A 214 8.18 36.64 27.45
N GLU A 215 7.04 36.03 27.13
CA GLU A 215 6.55 34.80 27.77
C GLU A 215 7.43 33.58 27.45
N ILE A 216 8.02 33.55 26.25
CA ILE A 216 8.93 32.47 25.83
C ILE A 216 10.23 32.51 26.64
N HIS A 217 10.75 33.72 26.90
CA HIS A 217 11.99 33.89 27.66
C HIS A 217 11.84 33.46 29.12
N GLN A 218 10.73 33.85 29.75
CA GLN A 218 10.45 33.48 31.14
C GLN A 218 10.29 31.97 31.30
N ALA A 219 9.57 31.30 30.38
CA ALA A 219 9.42 29.85 30.39
C ALA A 219 10.77 29.10 30.25
N GLY A 220 11.72 29.68 29.51
CA GLY A 220 13.07 29.12 29.36
C GLY A 220 13.87 29.13 30.67
N GLU A 221 13.84 30.23 31.43
CA GLU A 221 14.57 30.32 32.70
C GLU A 221 13.99 29.40 33.79
N GLU A 222 12.66 29.28 33.83
CA GLU A 222 11.96 28.38 34.76
C GLU A 222 12.32 26.91 34.47
N PHE A 223 12.39 26.52 33.19
CA PHE A 223 12.78 25.17 32.78
C PHE A 223 14.20 24.81 33.22
N VAL A 224 15.17 25.70 33.01
CA VAL A 224 16.59 25.46 33.39
C VAL A 224 16.72 25.26 34.90
N THR A 225 16.01 26.06 35.69
CA THR A 225 16.02 25.96 37.15
C THR A 225 15.46 24.61 37.62
N GLU A 226 14.37 24.15 36.99
CA GLU A 226 13.73 22.89 37.31
C GLU A 226 14.58 21.67 36.93
N VAL A 227 15.22 21.69 35.77
CA VAL A 227 16.13 20.59 35.34
C VAL A 227 17.31 20.44 36.30
N LYS A 228 17.95 21.54 36.73
CA LYS A 228 19.08 21.49 37.68
C LYS A 228 18.68 20.88 39.03
N ARG A 229 17.46 21.12 39.48
CA ARG A 229 16.92 20.56 40.73
C ARG A 229 16.66 19.06 40.63
N ILE A 230 16.26 18.60 39.45
CA ILE A 230 15.83 17.21 39.21
C ILE A 230 17.03 16.30 38.86
N LEU A 231 18.06 16.83 38.20
CA LEU A 231 19.20 16.07 37.67
C LEU A 231 19.87 15.10 38.67
N PRO A 232 20.13 15.47 39.95
CA PRO A 232 20.81 14.57 40.89
C PRO A 232 19.99 13.32 41.26
N LYS A 233 18.70 13.27 40.92
CA LYS A 233 17.80 12.16 41.25
C LYS A 233 17.91 10.99 40.28
N TYR A 234 18.65 11.14 39.18
CA TYR A 234 18.78 10.14 38.13
C TYR A 234 20.25 9.74 37.93
N LYS A 235 20.48 8.47 37.55
CA LYS A 235 21.82 7.99 37.20
C LYS A 235 22.26 8.63 35.87
N LEU A 236 23.56 8.92 35.72
CA LEU A 236 24.12 9.53 34.50
C LEU A 236 23.83 8.71 33.23
N GLU A 237 23.80 7.39 33.33
CA GLU A 237 23.37 6.47 32.24
C GLU A 237 21.95 6.75 31.72
N SER A 238 21.14 7.42 32.52
CA SER A 238 19.73 7.74 32.31
C SER A 238 19.49 9.22 32.05
N ILE A 239 20.56 10.03 31.95
CA ILE A 239 20.52 11.47 31.71
C ILE A 239 21.10 11.74 30.32
N PHE A 240 20.33 12.44 29.50
CA PHE A 240 20.65 12.74 28.11
C PHE A 240 20.39 14.23 27.86
N ASN A 241 21.26 14.90 27.13
CA ASN A 241 21.03 16.30 26.75
C ASN A 241 20.19 16.33 25.46
N THR A 242 19.03 16.98 25.50
CA THR A 242 18.14 17.12 24.34
C THR A 242 17.43 18.46 24.39
N ASP A 243 17.52 19.25 23.32
CA ASP A 243 16.59 20.35 23.06
C ASP A 243 15.93 20.16 21.69
N GLN A 244 14.66 20.56 21.58
CA GLN A 244 13.83 20.35 20.39
C GLN A 244 12.89 21.54 20.18
N SER A 245 12.62 21.85 18.92
CA SER A 245 11.44 22.62 18.49
C SER A 245 10.92 21.98 17.21
N GLY A 246 9.73 21.39 17.26
CA GLY A 246 9.17 20.56 16.19
C GLY A 246 8.18 21.29 15.27
N PHE A 247 7.93 20.70 14.09
CA PHE A 247 6.83 21.06 13.21
C PHE A 247 5.99 19.82 12.87
N ASN A 248 4.66 19.92 12.97
CA ASN A 248 3.72 18.86 12.57
C ASN A 248 3.20 19.11 11.16
N TYR A 249 2.89 18.04 10.43
CA TYR A 249 2.13 18.13 9.18
C TYR A 249 0.64 17.95 9.47
N GLU A 250 -0.19 18.91 9.03
CA GLU A 250 -1.64 18.90 9.19
C GLU A 250 -2.29 18.72 7.82
N PHE A 251 -3.02 17.60 7.63
CA PHE A 251 -3.83 17.40 6.42
C PHE A 251 -5.06 18.31 6.46
N ALA A 252 -5.12 19.29 5.56
CA ALA A 252 -6.22 20.25 5.49
C ALA A 252 -7.13 19.97 4.27
N SER A 253 -8.36 19.53 4.53
CA SER A 253 -9.37 19.37 3.47
C SER A 253 -9.81 20.74 2.93
N ASN A 254 -10.08 20.82 1.62
CA ASN A 254 -10.65 22.02 1.00
C ASN A 254 -12.14 22.24 1.35
N ARG A 255 -12.74 21.32 2.12
CA ARG A 255 -14.12 21.39 2.60
C ARG A 255 -14.20 21.10 4.09
N THR A 256 -15.21 21.65 4.75
CA THR A 256 -15.56 21.31 6.12
C THR A 256 -17.07 21.47 6.31
N LEU A 257 -17.63 20.79 7.30
CA LEU A 257 -18.98 21.07 7.76
C LEU A 257 -19.03 22.42 8.48
N SER A 258 -20.07 23.19 8.21
CA SER A 258 -20.27 24.56 8.70
C SER A 258 -21.77 24.88 8.78
N PHE A 259 -22.16 25.92 9.51
CA PHE A 259 -23.56 26.34 9.59
C PHE A 259 -24.08 26.93 8.26
N ARG A 260 -25.36 26.73 7.96
CA ARG A 260 -26.03 27.15 6.71
C ARG A 260 -26.04 28.67 6.53
N ASN A 261 -25.86 29.45 7.59
CA ASN A 261 -25.85 30.91 7.52
C ASN A 261 -24.44 31.51 7.57
N GLU A 262 -23.39 30.69 7.69
CA GLU A 262 -22.00 31.14 7.74
C GLU A 262 -21.55 31.63 6.35
N ARG A 263 -21.10 32.90 6.26
CA ARG A 263 -20.66 33.53 5.01
C ARG A 263 -19.22 33.16 4.62
N SER A 264 -18.34 32.99 5.62
CA SER A 264 -16.93 32.66 5.44
C SER A 264 -16.56 31.49 6.35
N THR A 265 -15.94 30.45 5.77
CA THR A 265 -15.58 29.22 6.48
C THR A 265 -14.07 29.18 6.68
N PHE A 266 -13.61 29.48 7.89
CA PHE A 266 -12.18 29.45 8.24
C PHE A 266 -11.77 28.07 8.76
N VAL A 267 -10.52 27.69 8.47
CA VAL A 267 -9.85 26.52 9.03
C VAL A 267 -8.44 26.92 9.48
N THR A 268 -8.10 26.63 10.73
CA THR A 268 -6.76 26.90 11.27
C THR A 268 -5.84 25.71 10.96
N VAL A 269 -4.66 26.01 10.42
CA VAL A 269 -3.60 25.06 10.10
C VAL A 269 -2.25 25.52 10.68
N GLN A 270 -1.22 24.69 10.70
CA GLN A 270 0.13 25.08 11.16
C GLN A 270 0.97 25.72 10.03
N SER A 271 0.94 25.16 8.81
CA SER A 271 1.57 25.71 7.60
C SER A 271 0.94 25.11 6.33
N LEU A 272 0.86 25.87 5.24
CA LEU A 272 0.25 25.45 3.96
C LEU A 272 1.21 24.71 3.01
N ASN A 273 2.53 24.90 3.14
CA ASN A 273 3.51 24.56 2.09
C ASN A 273 4.73 23.73 2.56
N ALA A 274 4.69 23.03 3.69
CA ALA A 274 5.84 22.24 4.15
C ALA A 274 5.95 20.89 3.40
N THR A 275 7.12 20.59 2.81
CA THR A 275 7.45 19.32 2.14
C THR A 275 8.09 18.30 3.09
N THR A 276 8.08 17.03 2.69
CA THR A 276 7.94 15.90 3.64
C THR A 276 9.21 15.23 4.17
N HIS A 277 10.43 15.34 3.62
CA HIS A 277 11.60 14.63 4.20
C HIS A 277 13.00 15.20 3.83
N SER A 278 13.92 15.16 4.80
CA SER A 278 15.36 14.82 4.64
C SER A 278 15.74 13.88 5.80
N TYR A 279 16.58 12.86 5.59
CA TYR A 279 17.07 11.97 6.66
C TYR A 279 18.62 12.00 6.73
N THR A 280 19.15 12.08 7.93
CA THR A 280 20.54 11.83 8.32
C THR A 280 20.50 10.83 9.49
N VAL A 281 21.60 10.21 9.93
CA VAL A 281 21.61 9.30 11.10
C VAL A 281 22.85 9.67 11.92
N MET A 282 22.67 10.07 13.19
CA MET A 282 23.78 10.42 14.10
C MET A 282 23.66 9.60 15.39
N PRO A 283 24.75 8.97 15.85
CA PRO A 283 24.76 8.22 17.10
C PRO A 283 25.01 9.12 18.32
N LEU A 284 24.22 8.97 19.39
CA LEU A 284 24.49 9.59 20.69
C LEU A 284 25.00 8.58 21.74
N ILE A 285 25.74 9.15 22.69
CA ILE A 285 26.37 8.49 23.82
C ILE A 285 25.68 9.02 25.09
N ASN A 286 25.11 8.14 25.93
CA ASN A 286 24.57 8.58 27.24
C ASN A 286 25.70 9.17 28.11
N ALA A 287 25.41 9.87 29.21
CA ALA A 287 26.47 10.45 30.07
C ALA A 287 27.38 9.39 30.76
N ALA A 288 27.26 8.12 30.37
CA ALA A 288 28.06 6.97 30.80
C ALA A 288 28.65 6.13 29.63
N GLY A 289 28.57 6.54 28.36
CA GLY A 289 29.27 5.85 27.26
C GLY A 289 28.50 4.87 26.35
N ARG A 290 27.17 4.72 26.45
CA ARG A 290 26.39 3.69 25.68
C ARG A 290 25.59 4.26 24.51
N LEU A 291 25.52 3.49 23.40
CA LEU A 291 24.97 3.85 22.10
C LEU A 291 23.51 3.37 21.90
N VAL A 292 22.64 4.21 21.32
CA VAL A 292 21.25 3.89 20.92
C VAL A 292 21.01 4.40 19.50
N ILE A 293 20.22 3.70 18.67
CA ILE A 293 19.96 4.06 17.26
C ILE A 293 18.82 5.09 17.17
N THR A 294 19.09 6.17 16.45
CA THR A 294 18.08 7.21 16.18
C THR A 294 18.03 7.61 14.71
N ILE A 295 16.84 7.96 14.22
CA ILE A 295 16.64 8.57 12.90
C ILE A 295 16.86 10.08 13.06
N GLN A 296 17.72 10.66 12.23
CA GLN A 296 17.99 12.11 12.24
C GLN A 296 17.30 12.75 11.03
N SER A 297 16.70 13.92 11.25
CA SER A 297 16.08 14.73 10.21
C SER A 297 16.30 16.18 10.61
N ASN A 298 16.89 16.97 9.72
CA ASN A 298 17.17 18.39 9.92
C ASN A 298 17.92 18.71 11.23
N ASN A 299 19.02 18.02 11.50
CA ASN A 299 19.88 18.21 12.68
C ASN A 299 19.17 18.08 14.05
N GLN A 300 17.98 17.46 14.09
CA GLN A 300 17.32 17.04 15.32
C GLN A 300 17.12 15.52 15.35
N GLU A 301 17.20 14.98 16.57
CA GLU A 301 17.16 13.56 16.87
C GLU A 301 15.83 13.22 17.57
N LYS A 302 15.08 12.23 17.04
CA LYS A 302 13.82 11.76 17.65
C LYS A 302 13.80 10.24 17.75
N GLN A 303 13.70 9.74 18.98
CA GLN A 303 13.51 8.31 19.25
C GLN A 303 12.03 7.95 19.13
N LEU A 304 11.74 6.89 18.39
CA LEU A 304 10.40 6.32 18.29
C LEU A 304 10.46 4.87 18.78
N PHE A 305 9.69 4.58 19.82
CA PHE A 305 9.51 3.22 20.30
C PHE A 305 8.24 2.65 19.67
N ALA A 306 8.41 1.54 18.96
CA ALA A 306 7.29 0.78 18.43
C ALA A 306 7.44 -0.67 18.89
N ARG A 307 6.31 -1.27 19.31
CA ARG A 307 6.26 -2.70 19.63
C ARG A 307 6.57 -3.56 18.41
N ILE A 308 6.12 -3.12 17.23
CA ILE A 308 6.26 -3.80 15.95
C ILE A 308 6.90 -2.84 14.94
N ILE A 309 7.83 -3.36 14.14
CA ILE A 309 8.46 -2.63 13.04
C ILE A 309 8.05 -3.28 11.72
N ILE A 310 7.56 -2.48 10.77
CA ILE A 310 7.26 -2.92 9.41
C ILE A 310 8.23 -2.18 8.47
N ALA A 311 9.24 -2.90 7.99
CA ALA A 311 10.27 -2.35 7.12
C ALA A 311 9.83 -2.41 5.65
N ALA A 312 8.92 -1.51 5.27
CA ALA A 312 8.36 -1.41 3.92
C ALA A 312 9.20 -0.53 2.98
N THR A 313 10.54 -0.69 3.01
CA THR A 313 11.49 0.19 2.28
C THR A 313 11.52 -0.03 0.77
N GLY A 314 10.84 -1.06 0.29
CA GLY A 314 10.84 -1.45 -1.11
C GLY A 314 12.17 -2.08 -1.55
N PRO A 315 12.13 -3.08 -2.45
CA PRO A 315 13.31 -3.84 -2.84
C PRO A 315 14.15 -3.23 -3.97
N LEU A 316 13.67 -2.16 -4.58
CA LEU A 316 14.27 -1.47 -5.72
C LEU A 316 14.39 0.03 -5.39
N SER A 317 15.04 0.34 -4.26
CA SER A 317 15.15 1.70 -3.72
C SER A 317 16.51 2.33 -3.99
N SER A 318 17.60 1.57 -3.86
CA SER A 318 18.96 2.09 -4.03
C SER A 318 19.44 1.95 -5.48
N ALA A 319 19.70 3.07 -6.15
CA ALA A 319 20.27 3.09 -7.50
C ALA A 319 21.59 2.30 -7.57
N SER A 320 21.80 1.59 -8.67
CA SER A 320 23.02 0.81 -8.87
C SER A 320 23.90 1.48 -9.91
N TYR A 321 25.07 1.95 -9.49
CA TYR A 321 26.11 2.42 -10.40
C TYR A 321 27.11 1.29 -10.69
N PRO A 322 27.64 1.16 -11.91
CA PRO A 322 28.68 0.20 -12.22
C PRO A 322 29.99 0.62 -11.54
N ASN A 323 30.61 -0.30 -10.81
CA ASN A 323 31.89 -0.06 -10.14
C ASN A 323 33.09 -0.51 -10.97
N ASP A 324 32.84 -1.14 -12.11
CA ASP A 324 33.80 -1.79 -13.00
C ASP A 324 34.19 -0.95 -14.22
N ILE A 325 33.56 0.21 -14.42
CA ILE A 325 33.89 1.11 -15.54
C ILE A 325 34.95 2.12 -15.08
N LEU A 326 36.08 2.16 -15.78
CA LEU A 326 37.18 3.07 -15.48
C LEU A 326 36.83 4.51 -15.90
N GLY A 327 37.24 5.50 -15.10
CA GLY A 327 37.17 6.91 -15.46
C GLY A 327 35.80 7.58 -15.37
N ILE A 328 34.80 6.94 -14.72
CA ILE A 328 33.49 7.56 -14.46
C ILE A 328 33.64 8.93 -13.78
N ASP A 329 34.56 9.04 -12.83
CA ASP A 329 34.91 10.24 -12.07
C ASP A 329 35.55 11.35 -12.92
N LYS A 330 36.03 11.02 -14.12
CA LYS A 330 36.69 11.96 -15.03
C LYS A 330 35.74 12.62 -16.01
N PHE A 331 34.50 12.12 -16.14
CA PHE A 331 33.51 12.65 -17.06
C PHE A 331 33.10 14.07 -16.64
N GLN A 332 33.21 15.04 -17.56
CA GLN A 332 32.93 16.46 -17.30
C GLN A 332 31.52 16.88 -17.75
N GLY A 333 30.78 15.99 -18.42
CA GLY A 333 29.40 16.22 -18.80
C GLY A 333 28.39 15.91 -17.68
N GLU A 334 27.11 16.01 -18.02
CA GLU A 334 26.02 15.76 -17.08
C GLU A 334 25.77 14.25 -16.91
N MET A 335 25.48 13.83 -15.68
CA MET A 335 25.13 12.43 -15.39
C MET A 335 23.91 12.35 -14.48
N CYS A 336 22.99 11.44 -14.78
CA CYS A 336 21.94 11.08 -13.82
C CYS A 336 21.52 9.62 -13.96
N HIS A 337 21.08 9.01 -12.86
CA HIS A 337 20.45 7.71 -12.88
C HIS A 337 18.94 7.85 -13.12
N THR A 338 18.31 6.88 -13.78
CA THR A 338 16.86 6.94 -14.08
C THR A 338 15.98 6.99 -12.83
N ALA A 339 16.49 6.53 -11.68
CA ALA A 339 15.82 6.63 -10.38
C ALA A 339 15.98 8.01 -9.70
N GLU A 340 16.98 8.80 -10.12
CA GLU A 340 17.38 10.08 -9.55
C GLU A 340 17.36 11.14 -10.68
N TRP A 341 16.26 11.16 -11.44
CA TRP A 341 16.18 11.93 -12.68
C TRP A 341 16.38 13.42 -12.45
N ASN A 342 17.40 14.00 -13.09
CA ASN A 342 17.66 15.42 -13.04
C ASN A 342 16.87 16.16 -14.13
N LYS A 343 15.88 16.96 -13.73
CA LYS A 343 15.02 17.74 -14.63
C LYS A 343 15.71 18.97 -15.22
N THR A 344 16.89 19.35 -14.74
CA THR A 344 17.61 20.55 -15.23
C THR A 344 18.50 20.27 -16.43
N ILE A 345 18.72 19.00 -16.79
CA ILE A 345 19.58 18.63 -17.92
C ILE A 345 18.88 19.02 -19.23
N ASP A 346 19.57 19.83 -20.05
CA ASP A 346 19.14 20.16 -21.41
C ASP A 346 19.69 19.14 -22.42
N PHE A 347 18.79 18.37 -23.02
CA PHE A 347 19.11 17.34 -24.00
C PHE A 347 19.27 17.88 -25.43
N LYS A 348 18.86 19.14 -25.69
CA LYS A 348 18.80 19.68 -27.04
C LYS A 348 20.18 19.75 -27.68
N ASN A 349 20.30 19.19 -28.88
CA ASN A 349 21.52 19.12 -29.68
C ASN A 349 22.71 18.44 -28.96
N LYS A 350 22.46 17.65 -27.91
CA LYS A 350 23.49 16.92 -27.17
C LYS A 350 23.70 15.50 -27.69
N HIS A 351 24.89 14.97 -27.47
CA HIS A 351 25.19 13.55 -27.57
C HIS A 351 24.89 12.87 -26.24
N VAL A 352 23.95 11.94 -26.24
CA VAL A 352 23.45 11.29 -25.03
C VAL A 352 23.80 9.82 -25.06
N ALA A 353 24.36 9.29 -23.98
CA ALA A 353 24.55 7.87 -23.76
C ALA A 353 23.53 7.35 -22.75
N VAL A 354 22.81 6.29 -23.08
CA VAL A 354 22.00 5.52 -22.13
C VAL A 354 22.69 4.18 -21.90
N ILE A 355 23.12 3.94 -20.66
CA ILE A 355 23.84 2.72 -20.29
C ILE A 355 22.88 1.75 -19.59
N GLY A 356 22.67 0.60 -20.23
CA GLY A 356 21.72 -0.42 -19.79
C GLY A 356 20.42 -0.42 -20.60
N THR A 357 19.83 -1.59 -20.75
CA THR A 357 18.63 -1.85 -21.57
C THR A 357 17.51 -2.51 -20.76
N GLY A 358 17.42 -2.17 -19.47
CA GLY A 358 16.39 -2.66 -18.56
C GLY A 358 15.03 -1.99 -18.76
N ALA A 359 14.12 -2.20 -17.79
CA ALA A 359 12.76 -1.65 -17.83
C ALA A 359 12.73 -0.11 -17.94
N SER A 360 13.65 0.60 -17.27
CA SER A 360 13.72 2.06 -17.37
C SER A 360 14.18 2.51 -18.75
N ALA A 361 15.21 1.88 -19.33
CA ALA A 361 15.74 2.20 -20.65
C ALA A 361 14.67 2.12 -21.74
N ILE A 362 13.86 1.06 -21.76
CA ILE A 362 12.81 0.90 -22.78
C ILE A 362 11.69 1.95 -22.70
N GLN A 363 11.64 2.71 -21.60
CA GLN A 363 10.70 3.82 -21.39
C GLN A 363 11.36 5.16 -21.69
N VAL A 364 12.60 5.40 -21.22
CA VAL A 364 13.26 6.71 -21.39
C VAL A 364 13.91 6.90 -22.75
N VAL A 365 14.42 5.84 -23.39
CA VAL A 365 15.12 5.96 -24.69
C VAL A 365 14.18 6.47 -25.79
N PRO A 366 12.95 5.97 -25.96
CA PRO A 366 11.98 6.54 -26.91
C PRO A 366 11.69 8.03 -26.68
N GLU A 367 11.57 8.44 -25.42
CA GLU A 367 11.31 9.84 -25.05
C GLU A 367 12.52 10.73 -25.34
N ILE A 368 13.71 10.35 -24.89
CA ILE A 368 14.97 11.10 -25.12
C ILE A 368 15.25 11.23 -26.61
N GLN A 369 14.99 10.18 -27.41
CA GLN A 369 15.18 10.21 -28.85
C GLN A 369 14.42 11.36 -29.53
N GLN A 370 13.26 11.73 -28.98
CA GLN A 370 12.38 12.77 -29.50
C GLN A 370 12.73 14.19 -28.98
N MET A 371 13.59 14.30 -27.97
CA MET A 371 13.99 15.58 -27.35
C MET A 371 15.03 16.38 -28.17
N ASN A 372 15.05 16.19 -29.50
CA ASN A 372 15.98 16.86 -30.41
C ASN A 372 17.46 16.70 -30.01
N VAL A 373 17.86 15.49 -29.63
CA VAL A 373 19.26 15.10 -29.36
C VAL A 373 20.02 14.92 -30.68
N SER A 374 21.29 15.30 -30.71
CA SER A 374 22.16 15.13 -31.90
C SER A 374 22.44 13.66 -32.18
N LYS A 375 22.78 12.90 -31.13
CA LYS A 375 22.94 11.45 -31.20
C LYS A 375 22.56 10.81 -29.88
N LEU A 376 21.90 9.66 -29.95
CA LEU A 376 21.57 8.82 -28.81
C LEU A 376 22.29 7.47 -28.94
N PHE A 377 23.26 7.25 -28.08
CA PHE A 377 24.01 6.01 -27.97
C PHE A 377 23.37 5.13 -26.91
N VAL A 378 22.95 3.92 -27.29
CA VAL A 378 22.34 2.95 -26.36
C VAL A 378 23.33 1.81 -26.13
N PHE A 379 23.91 1.74 -24.93
CA PHE A 379 24.87 0.70 -24.58
C PHE A 379 24.15 -0.50 -23.98
N GLN A 380 24.17 -1.61 -24.74
CA GLN A 380 23.49 -2.84 -24.40
C GLN A 380 24.50 -3.94 -24.07
N ARG A 381 24.48 -4.41 -22.82
CA ARG A 381 25.24 -5.61 -22.42
C ARG A 381 24.50 -6.90 -22.79
N THR A 382 23.22 -6.99 -22.47
CA THR A 382 22.36 -8.15 -22.81
C THR A 382 21.02 -7.65 -23.31
N PRO A 383 20.51 -8.10 -24.47
CA PRO A 383 19.19 -7.69 -24.94
C PRO A 383 18.07 -8.26 -24.06
N PRO A 384 17.03 -7.47 -23.74
CA PRO A 384 15.85 -7.95 -23.01
C PRO A 384 14.84 -8.65 -23.93
N TRP A 385 14.00 -9.52 -23.36
CA TRP A 385 12.77 -9.98 -24.03
C TRP A 385 11.71 -8.88 -23.99
N ILE A 386 11.13 -8.53 -25.14
CA ILE A 386 10.13 -7.46 -25.27
C ILE A 386 8.87 -7.98 -25.94
N ILE A 387 7.73 -7.72 -25.29
CA ILE A 387 6.39 -7.92 -25.87
C ILE A 387 5.74 -6.56 -26.15
N PRO A 388 4.85 -6.49 -27.16
CA PRO A 388 4.16 -5.25 -27.48
C PRO A 388 3.29 -4.78 -26.32
N ARG A 389 3.25 -3.46 -26.11
CA ARG A 389 2.32 -2.83 -25.19
C ARG A 389 1.00 -2.58 -25.92
N ILE A 390 -0.08 -3.15 -25.41
CA ILE A 390 -1.44 -2.83 -25.85
C ILE A 390 -1.86 -1.56 -25.12
N ASP A 391 -1.26 -0.43 -25.49
CA ASP A 391 -1.63 0.88 -24.97
C ASP A 391 -2.79 1.43 -25.81
N ARG A 392 -3.89 1.79 -25.15
CA ARG A 392 -5.06 2.36 -25.82
C ARG A 392 -5.80 3.28 -24.87
N CYS A 393 -6.36 4.35 -25.42
CA CYS A 393 -7.33 5.13 -24.69
C CYS A 393 -8.54 4.25 -24.37
N VAL A 394 -8.97 4.27 -23.10
CA VAL A 394 -10.26 3.69 -22.71
C VAL A 394 -11.33 4.70 -23.09
N SER A 395 -12.22 4.31 -24.01
CA SER A 395 -13.26 5.20 -24.53
C SER A 395 -14.29 5.53 -23.44
N ASP A 396 -15.00 6.65 -23.59
CA ASP A 396 -16.04 7.03 -22.61
C ASP A 396 -17.20 6.03 -22.58
N PHE A 397 -17.49 5.38 -23.70
CA PHE A 397 -18.43 4.26 -23.75
C PHE A 397 -17.95 3.07 -22.90
N GLU A 398 -16.68 2.69 -22.99
CA GLU A 398 -16.14 1.63 -22.14
C GLU A 398 -16.11 2.02 -20.67
N LYS A 399 -15.77 3.28 -20.34
CA LYS A 399 -15.84 3.78 -18.96
C LYS A 399 -17.28 3.69 -18.43
N CYS A 400 -18.26 4.11 -19.23
CA CYS A 400 -19.68 3.99 -18.93
C CYS A 400 -20.06 2.52 -18.68
N LEU A 401 -19.72 1.62 -19.61
CA LEU A 401 -19.99 0.19 -19.49
C LEU A 401 -19.36 -0.42 -18.22
N LEU A 402 -18.10 -0.08 -17.91
CA LEU A 402 -17.41 -0.57 -16.71
C LEU A 402 -18.00 -0.01 -15.41
N THR A 403 -18.60 1.18 -15.46
CA THR A 403 -19.26 1.83 -14.32
C THR A 403 -20.62 1.19 -14.04
N TYR A 404 -21.44 0.99 -15.08
CA TYR A 404 -22.80 0.45 -14.93
C TYR A 404 -22.84 -1.09 -14.83
N PHE A 405 -21.81 -1.79 -15.31
CA PHE A 405 -21.73 -3.25 -15.27
C PHE A 405 -20.44 -3.73 -14.60
N PRO A 406 -20.33 -3.69 -13.25
CA PRO A 406 -19.14 -4.10 -12.51
C PRO A 406 -18.67 -5.52 -12.83
N ILE A 407 -19.58 -6.42 -13.23
CA ILE A 407 -19.25 -7.78 -13.65
C ILE A 407 -18.25 -7.81 -14.82
N ILE A 408 -18.33 -6.85 -15.74
CA ILE A 408 -17.42 -6.76 -16.90
C ILE A 408 -16.01 -6.42 -16.43
N GLN A 409 -15.89 -5.48 -15.48
CA GLN A 409 -14.62 -5.15 -14.87
C GLN A 409 -14.03 -6.37 -14.13
N LYS A 410 -14.86 -7.12 -13.38
CA LYS A 410 -14.45 -8.36 -12.69
C LYS A 410 -13.94 -9.41 -13.68
N LEU A 411 -14.62 -9.61 -14.82
CA LEU A 411 -14.20 -10.56 -15.86
C LEU A 411 -12.89 -10.15 -16.53
N ILE A 412 -12.70 -8.86 -16.84
CA ILE A 412 -11.44 -8.34 -17.40
C ILE A 412 -10.30 -8.58 -16.41
N ARG A 413 -10.49 -8.23 -15.14
CA ARG A 413 -9.48 -8.45 -14.09
C ARG A 413 -9.12 -9.93 -13.94
N ARG A 414 -10.12 -10.82 -13.92
CA ARG A 414 -9.92 -12.27 -13.86
C ARG A 414 -9.17 -12.80 -15.08
N SER A 415 -9.53 -12.33 -16.28
CA SER A 415 -8.85 -12.71 -17.53
C SER A 415 -7.38 -12.29 -17.51
N LEU A 416 -7.10 -11.04 -17.12
CA LEU A 416 -5.73 -10.54 -16.98
C LEU A 416 -4.94 -11.33 -15.93
N TYR A 417 -5.56 -11.61 -14.78
CA TYR A 417 -4.95 -12.41 -13.72
C TYR A 417 -4.57 -13.81 -14.23
N TRP A 418 -5.53 -14.57 -14.77
CA TRP A 418 -5.26 -15.94 -15.25
C TRP A 418 -4.30 -15.98 -16.43
N SER A 419 -4.33 -14.98 -17.31
CA SER A 419 -3.33 -14.84 -18.37
C SER A 419 -1.91 -14.61 -17.85
N ARG A 420 -1.75 -13.97 -16.68
CA ARG A 420 -0.44 -13.78 -16.05
C ARG A 420 -0.02 -14.98 -15.21
N GLU A 421 -0.95 -15.61 -14.50
CA GLU A 421 -0.69 -16.84 -13.74
C GLU A 421 -0.28 -18.01 -14.64
N SER A 422 -0.86 -18.14 -15.84
CA SER A 422 -0.53 -19.25 -16.76
C SER A 422 0.95 -19.24 -17.20
N LEU A 423 1.66 -18.11 -17.10
CA LEU A 423 3.10 -18.05 -17.36
C LEU A 423 3.92 -18.88 -16.38
N ILE A 424 3.37 -19.27 -15.21
CA ILE A 424 4.06 -20.16 -14.27
C ILE A 424 4.37 -21.52 -14.90
N PHE A 425 3.51 -22.01 -15.81
CA PHE A 425 3.76 -23.25 -16.56
C PHE A 425 5.02 -23.13 -17.40
N SER A 426 5.25 -21.96 -17.98
CA SER A 426 6.44 -21.66 -18.78
C SER A 426 7.67 -21.41 -17.90
N PHE A 427 7.53 -20.63 -16.82
CA PHE A 427 8.65 -20.07 -16.09
C PHE A 427 9.09 -20.94 -14.90
N SER A 428 8.16 -21.44 -14.09
CA SER A 428 8.52 -22.30 -12.95
C SER A 428 8.55 -23.77 -13.31
N TYR A 429 7.45 -24.28 -13.86
CA TYR A 429 7.31 -25.69 -14.21
C TYR A 429 8.05 -26.05 -15.49
N ARG A 430 8.38 -25.04 -16.30
CA ARG A 430 9.21 -25.20 -17.50
C ARG A 430 8.58 -26.21 -18.50
N TRP A 431 7.26 -26.26 -18.60
CA TRP A 431 6.53 -27.11 -19.55
C TRP A 431 6.82 -26.73 -21.02
N PRO A 432 6.59 -27.63 -21.99
CA PRO A 432 6.88 -27.39 -23.41
C PRO A 432 6.27 -26.11 -24.01
N ILE A 433 5.16 -25.60 -23.45
CA ILE A 433 4.55 -24.31 -23.83
C ILE A 433 5.54 -23.14 -23.81
N ARG A 434 6.64 -23.24 -23.05
CA ARG A 434 7.72 -22.25 -23.02
C ARG A 434 8.33 -21.99 -24.39
N TYR A 435 8.45 -23.01 -25.24
CA TYR A 435 9.01 -22.88 -26.58
C TYR A 435 8.06 -22.07 -27.48
N ILE A 436 6.76 -22.34 -27.41
CA ILE A 436 5.73 -21.59 -28.14
C ILE A 436 5.74 -20.12 -27.70
N ASN A 437 5.75 -19.87 -26.38
CA ASN A 437 5.80 -18.51 -25.85
C ASN A 437 7.04 -17.76 -26.34
N GLN A 438 8.21 -18.40 -26.33
CA GLN A 438 9.44 -17.79 -26.82
C GLN A 438 9.37 -17.47 -28.32
N GLU A 439 8.89 -18.40 -29.14
CA GLU A 439 8.72 -18.17 -30.58
C GLU A 439 7.74 -17.04 -30.89
N LEU A 440 6.65 -16.89 -30.11
CA LEU A 440 5.73 -15.77 -30.25
C LEU A 440 6.42 -14.42 -29.99
N VAL A 441 7.30 -14.35 -28.98
CA VAL A 441 8.06 -13.13 -28.68
C VAL A 441 9.13 -12.86 -29.75
N LEU A 442 9.83 -13.91 -30.21
CA LEU A 442 10.80 -13.79 -31.32
C LEU A 442 10.13 -13.35 -32.62
N SER A 443 8.93 -13.84 -32.91
CA SER A 443 8.15 -13.42 -34.06
C SER A 443 7.86 -11.91 -34.03
N ASN A 444 7.59 -11.33 -32.85
CA ASN A 444 7.44 -9.89 -32.71
C ASN A 444 8.72 -9.13 -33.08
N LEU A 445 9.88 -9.56 -32.56
CA LEU A 445 11.19 -8.99 -32.91
C LEU A 445 11.47 -9.08 -34.41
N ASN A 446 11.25 -10.26 -35.00
CA ASN A 446 11.47 -10.53 -36.43
C ASN A 446 10.58 -9.68 -37.33
N ARG A 447 9.34 -9.42 -36.88
CA ARG A 447 8.37 -8.60 -37.59
C ARG A 447 8.76 -7.12 -37.57
N GLU A 448 9.18 -6.60 -36.42
CA GLU A 448 9.46 -5.16 -36.22
C GLU A 448 10.85 -4.73 -36.71
N ILE A 449 11.88 -5.57 -36.56
CA ILE A 449 13.26 -5.25 -36.95
C ILE A 449 13.56 -5.89 -38.30
N LYS A 450 13.74 -5.07 -39.35
CA LYS A 450 14.04 -5.58 -40.71
C LYS A 450 15.52 -5.87 -40.94
N ASP A 451 16.40 -5.05 -40.38
CA ASP A 451 17.86 -5.24 -40.45
C ASP A 451 18.29 -6.52 -39.71
N LYS A 452 18.97 -7.42 -40.42
CA LYS A 452 19.43 -8.72 -39.90
C LYS A 452 20.49 -8.56 -38.82
N GLU A 453 21.40 -7.59 -38.95
CA GLU A 453 22.48 -7.39 -37.97
C GLU A 453 21.94 -6.77 -36.68
N LEU A 454 21.08 -5.76 -36.79
CA LEU A 454 20.38 -5.21 -35.63
C LEU A 454 19.51 -6.27 -34.92
N ARG A 455 18.81 -7.11 -35.69
CA ARG A 455 18.02 -8.22 -35.14
C ARG A 455 18.89 -9.18 -34.34
N LYS A 456 20.05 -9.59 -34.88
CA LYS A 456 20.99 -10.47 -34.18
C LYS A 456 21.46 -9.86 -32.85
N LYS A 457 21.72 -8.56 -32.81
CA LYS A 457 22.09 -7.82 -31.59
C LYS A 457 20.94 -7.75 -30.57
N LEU A 458 19.70 -7.81 -31.03
CA LEU A 458 18.50 -7.70 -30.18
C LEU A 458 17.91 -9.05 -29.77
N THR A 459 18.32 -10.16 -30.40
CA THR A 459 17.87 -11.51 -30.02
C THR A 459 18.55 -11.96 -28.73
N PRO A 460 17.80 -12.23 -27.64
CA PRO A 460 18.37 -12.78 -26.41
C PRO A 460 18.92 -14.20 -26.59
N THR A 461 20.05 -14.47 -25.92
CA THR A 461 20.73 -15.77 -25.88
C THR A 461 20.35 -16.62 -24.67
N TRP A 462 19.30 -16.23 -23.96
CA TRP A 462 18.86 -16.79 -22.69
C TRP A 462 17.33 -16.93 -22.67
N ASP A 463 16.80 -17.88 -21.91
CA ASP A 463 15.39 -18.31 -21.99
C ASP A 463 14.39 -17.19 -21.64
N LEU A 464 13.26 -17.17 -22.34
CA LEU A 464 12.13 -16.30 -22.01
C LEU A 464 11.70 -16.48 -20.54
N GLY A 465 11.65 -15.37 -19.80
CA GLY A 465 11.24 -15.33 -18.39
C GLY A 465 12.38 -15.41 -17.36
N CYS A 466 13.61 -15.69 -17.78
CA CYS A 466 14.78 -15.68 -16.88
C CYS A 466 14.99 -14.31 -16.21
N LYS A 467 14.70 -13.23 -16.94
CA LYS A 467 14.46 -11.87 -16.43
C LYS A 467 13.02 -11.47 -16.71
N ARG A 468 12.54 -10.42 -16.04
CA ARG A 468 11.20 -9.88 -16.31
C ARG A 468 11.07 -9.47 -17.77
N VAL A 469 10.06 -10.01 -18.45
CA VAL A 469 9.72 -9.65 -19.82
C VAL A 469 9.26 -8.19 -19.84
N LEU A 470 9.86 -7.39 -20.71
CA LEU A 470 9.60 -5.97 -20.82
C LEU A 470 8.45 -5.71 -21.80
N ILE A 471 7.70 -4.62 -21.58
CA ILE A 471 6.49 -4.31 -22.34
C ILE A 471 6.66 -2.95 -23.00
N SER A 472 6.84 -2.93 -24.31
CA SER A 472 7.02 -1.72 -25.11
C SER A 472 6.63 -1.96 -26.56
N SER A 473 6.01 -0.97 -27.19
CA SER A 473 5.75 -0.91 -28.64
C SER A 473 6.69 0.08 -29.35
N ASP A 474 7.42 0.90 -28.60
CA ASP A 474 8.23 2.00 -29.14
C ASP A 474 9.72 1.67 -29.18
N TRP A 475 10.17 0.65 -28.43
CA TRP A 475 11.59 0.34 -28.30
C TRP A 475 12.24 -0.03 -29.64
N TYR A 476 11.70 -1.00 -30.36
CA TYR A 476 12.28 -1.49 -31.62
C TYR A 476 12.21 -0.45 -32.74
N SER A 477 11.15 0.36 -32.78
CA SER A 477 11.03 1.46 -33.75
C SER A 477 12.03 2.57 -33.46
N THR A 478 12.27 2.88 -32.18
CA THR A 478 13.24 3.89 -31.73
C THR A 478 14.68 3.50 -32.10
N LEU A 479 15.06 2.24 -31.89
CA LEU A 479 16.42 1.77 -32.22
C LEU A 479 16.76 1.82 -33.71
N GLN A 480 15.77 1.92 -34.58
CA GLN A 480 15.93 2.04 -36.03
C GLN A 480 16.01 3.50 -36.51
N LYS A 481 15.87 4.49 -35.62
CA LYS A 481 15.97 5.92 -35.97
C LYS A 481 17.42 6.30 -36.28
N SER A 482 17.61 7.19 -37.25
CA SER A 482 18.94 7.61 -37.73
C SER A 482 19.79 8.29 -36.65
N ASN A 483 19.17 8.98 -35.69
CA ASN A 483 19.86 9.59 -34.56
C ASN A 483 20.17 8.61 -33.42
N VAL A 484 19.76 7.35 -33.51
CA VAL A 484 20.02 6.32 -32.48
C VAL A 484 21.11 5.35 -32.97
N LYS A 485 22.02 4.96 -32.08
CA LYS A 485 23.02 3.91 -32.35
C LYS A 485 23.07 2.92 -31.19
N LEU A 486 22.72 1.67 -31.47
CA LEU A 486 22.88 0.55 -30.53
C LEU A 486 24.34 0.08 -30.51
N ILE A 487 24.95 0.08 -29.33
CA ILE A 487 26.32 -0.36 -29.11
C ILE A 487 26.29 -1.58 -28.19
N THR A 488 26.82 -2.70 -28.67
CA THR A 488 26.88 -3.98 -27.93
C THR A 488 28.27 -4.29 -27.39
N ASN A 489 29.26 -3.49 -27.76
CA ASN A 489 30.64 -3.67 -27.34
C ASN A 489 30.80 -3.17 -25.91
N HIS A 490 31.59 -3.87 -25.11
CA HIS A 490 31.83 -3.50 -23.72
C HIS A 490 32.50 -2.13 -23.63
N ILE A 491 32.07 -1.34 -22.64
CA ILE A 491 32.73 -0.09 -22.29
C ILE A 491 34.07 -0.44 -21.64
N GLN A 492 35.15 0.14 -22.16
CA GLN A 492 36.49 0.02 -21.61
C GLN A 492 36.76 1.12 -20.58
N GLU A 493 36.51 2.37 -20.95
CA GLU A 493 36.68 3.53 -20.08
C GLU A 493 35.77 4.69 -20.49
N ILE A 494 35.54 5.59 -19.54
CA ILE A 494 34.92 6.90 -19.76
C ILE A 494 36.01 7.96 -19.66
N LYS A 495 36.12 8.78 -20.70
CA LYS A 495 37.00 9.95 -20.75
C LYS A 495 36.19 11.21 -20.41
N SER A 496 36.82 12.38 -20.43
CA SER A 496 36.16 13.63 -20.04
C SER A 496 34.91 13.99 -20.84
N HIS A 497 34.85 13.64 -22.13
CA HIS A 497 33.70 13.96 -23.02
C HIS A 497 33.37 12.82 -23.99
N SER A 498 33.74 11.58 -23.64
CA SER A 498 33.53 10.43 -24.51
C SER A 498 33.53 9.11 -23.76
N ILE A 499 32.94 8.09 -24.38
CA ILE A 499 32.96 6.70 -23.93
C ILE A 499 33.75 5.88 -24.94
N VAL A 500 34.75 5.13 -24.48
CA VAL A 500 35.57 4.24 -25.31
C VAL A 500 35.13 2.80 -25.08
N THR A 501 34.88 2.07 -26.17
CA THR A 501 34.59 0.64 -26.11
C THR A 501 35.84 -0.21 -26.35
N GLN A 502 35.80 -1.48 -25.95
CA GLN A 502 36.96 -2.39 -26.02
C GLN A 502 37.53 -2.62 -27.43
N ASN A 503 36.77 -2.36 -28.49
CA ASN A 503 37.26 -2.41 -29.87
C ASN A 503 37.94 -1.11 -30.31
N GLY A 504 38.13 -0.14 -29.41
CA GLY A 504 38.77 1.14 -29.67
C GLY A 504 37.86 2.22 -30.23
N ASP A 505 36.56 1.96 -30.43
CA ASP A 505 35.64 3.01 -30.87
C ASP A 505 35.44 4.04 -29.75
N GLU A 506 35.57 5.31 -30.11
CA GLU A 506 35.31 6.42 -29.22
C GLU A 506 33.99 7.11 -29.61
N HIS A 507 33.12 7.31 -28.62
CA HIS A 507 31.83 7.93 -28.80
C HIS A 507 31.79 9.25 -28.03
N PRO A 508 31.73 10.41 -28.71
CA PRO A 508 31.54 11.70 -28.04
C PRO A 508 30.21 11.73 -27.30
N VAL A 509 30.22 12.13 -26.04
CA VAL A 509 29.04 12.12 -25.16
C VAL A 509 29.08 13.34 -24.25
N ASP A 510 27.97 14.08 -24.21
CA ASP A 510 27.75 15.23 -23.32
C ASP A 510 26.96 14.85 -22.07
N ILE A 511 26.10 13.82 -22.17
CA ILE A 511 25.18 13.39 -21.11
C ILE A 511 25.21 11.87 -20.98
N ILE A 512 25.37 11.36 -19.76
CA ILE A 512 25.25 9.92 -19.45
C ILE A 512 24.02 9.68 -18.57
N ILE A 513 23.12 8.84 -19.07
CA ILE A 513 21.94 8.35 -18.35
C ILE A 513 22.18 6.91 -17.92
N TRP A 514 22.25 6.70 -16.61
CA TRP A 514 22.41 5.37 -16.02
C TRP A 514 21.05 4.68 -15.90
N SER A 515 20.82 3.67 -16.74
CA SER A 515 19.68 2.75 -16.63
C SER A 515 20.15 1.37 -16.16
N THR A 516 21.01 1.38 -15.14
CA THR A 516 21.77 0.23 -14.62
C THR A 516 21.06 -0.52 -13.49
N GLY A 517 19.86 -0.07 -13.07
CA GLY A 517 18.98 -0.81 -12.16
C GLY A 517 19.23 -0.46 -10.70
N PHE A 518 19.06 -1.44 -9.81
CA PHE A 518 19.04 -1.22 -8.36
C PHE A 518 19.88 -2.27 -7.63
N GLN A 519 20.37 -1.92 -6.44
CA GLN A 519 21.03 -2.86 -5.53
C GLN A 519 19.98 -3.71 -4.81
N THR A 520 19.82 -4.98 -5.23
CA THR A 520 18.72 -5.84 -4.75
C THR A 520 19.13 -6.85 -3.67
N GLN A 521 20.44 -7.04 -3.45
CA GLN A 521 21.01 -8.00 -2.50
C GLN A 521 21.48 -7.33 -1.20
N LYS A 522 21.21 -6.04 -1.02
CA LYS A 522 21.51 -5.28 0.19
C LYS A 522 20.22 -4.68 0.73
N PHE A 523 20.00 -4.84 2.03
CA PHE A 523 18.90 -4.17 2.70
C PHE A 523 19.31 -2.72 3.00
N SER A 524 18.49 -1.74 2.61
CA SER A 524 18.89 -0.33 2.59
C SER A 524 18.95 0.32 3.98
N VAL A 525 18.49 -0.38 5.03
CA VAL A 525 18.44 0.14 6.40
C VAL A 525 19.21 -0.82 7.33
N PRO A 526 20.11 -0.33 8.19
CA PRO A 526 20.73 -1.18 9.19
C PRO A 526 19.68 -1.63 10.20
N ILE A 527 19.50 -2.94 10.33
CA ILE A 527 18.59 -3.57 11.29
C ILE A 527 19.42 -4.50 12.17
N TYR A 528 19.23 -4.37 13.48
CA TYR A 528 19.86 -5.22 14.49
C TYR A 528 18.79 -5.96 15.29
N GLY A 529 18.99 -7.26 15.44
CA GLY A 529 18.10 -8.17 16.16
C GLY A 529 18.59 -8.47 17.56
N ILE A 530 18.16 -9.61 18.09
CA ILE A 530 18.60 -10.09 19.40
C ILE A 530 20.12 -10.21 19.46
N ASN A 531 20.70 -9.94 20.63
CA ASN A 531 22.14 -10.00 20.89
C ASN A 531 23.00 -9.15 19.91
N GLY A 532 22.42 -8.12 19.30
CA GLY A 532 23.14 -7.24 18.37
C GLY A 532 23.36 -7.85 16.97
N CYS A 533 22.69 -8.95 16.63
CA CYS A 533 22.83 -9.59 15.32
C CYS A 533 22.41 -8.65 14.18
N SER A 534 23.30 -8.37 13.24
CA SER A 534 23.00 -7.54 12.07
C SER A 534 22.23 -8.32 11.00
N LEU A 535 21.13 -7.76 10.49
CA LEU A 535 20.37 -8.35 9.39
C LEU A 535 21.23 -8.46 8.13
N ALA A 536 22.08 -7.46 7.88
CA ALA A 536 22.99 -7.47 6.75
C ALA A 536 24.03 -8.60 6.85
N GLU A 537 24.52 -8.90 8.05
CA GLU A 537 25.43 -10.02 8.28
C GLU A 537 24.72 -11.36 8.10
N GLN A 538 23.53 -11.53 8.69
CA GLN A 538 22.72 -12.76 8.54
C GLN A 538 22.34 -13.05 7.08
N TRP A 539 22.23 -12.01 6.26
CA TRP A 539 21.90 -12.10 4.84
C TRP A 539 23.11 -12.01 3.91
N SER A 540 24.33 -11.90 4.43
CA SER A 540 25.56 -11.71 3.64
C SER A 540 25.76 -12.79 2.56
N GLU A 541 25.44 -14.04 2.87
CA GLU A 541 25.53 -15.13 1.89
C GLU A 541 24.27 -15.28 1.04
N THR A 542 23.10 -15.36 1.68
CA THR A 542 21.83 -15.68 1.02
C THR A 542 20.68 -15.12 1.84
N MET A 543 19.94 -14.19 1.26
CA MET A 543 18.74 -13.66 1.89
C MET A 543 17.65 -14.74 1.98
N LYS A 544 17.11 -14.93 3.19
CA LYS A 544 16.05 -15.89 3.50
C LYS A 544 15.06 -15.25 4.47
N ALA A 545 13.79 -15.57 4.27
CA ALA A 545 12.71 -15.16 5.16
C ALA A 545 11.62 -16.23 5.12
N TYR A 546 10.91 -16.40 6.24
CA TYR A 546 9.73 -17.24 6.30
C TYR A 546 8.55 -16.48 5.72
N ARG A 547 7.83 -17.12 4.79
CA ARG A 547 6.74 -16.50 4.01
C ARG A 547 7.13 -15.19 3.32
N GLY A 548 8.42 -14.92 3.17
CA GLY A 548 8.96 -13.68 2.63
C GLY A 548 8.73 -12.43 3.48
N ILE A 549 8.34 -12.57 4.75
CA ILE A 549 7.98 -11.42 5.62
C ILE A 549 8.58 -11.43 7.02
N VAL A 550 9.01 -12.57 7.57
CA VAL A 550 9.58 -12.66 8.92
C VAL A 550 10.91 -13.38 8.90
N VAL A 551 11.83 -12.97 9.76
CA VAL A 551 13.22 -13.44 9.79
C VAL A 551 13.58 -13.86 11.22
N PRO A 552 14.19 -15.04 11.44
CA PRO A 552 14.63 -15.44 12.77
C PRO A 552 15.67 -14.44 13.31
N ASN A 553 15.76 -14.32 14.64
CA ASN A 553 16.60 -13.36 15.37
C ASN A 553 16.13 -11.89 15.32
N PHE A 554 15.07 -11.57 14.57
CA PHE A 554 14.49 -10.23 14.49
C PHE A 554 13.02 -10.28 14.96
N PRO A 555 12.77 -10.42 16.28
CA PRO A 555 11.42 -10.45 16.81
C PRO A 555 10.68 -9.15 16.46
N ASN A 556 9.37 -9.25 16.28
CA ASN A 556 8.50 -8.12 15.98
C ASN A 556 8.82 -7.33 14.70
N LEU A 557 9.65 -7.88 13.82
CA LEU A 557 9.98 -7.29 12.53
C LEU A 557 9.21 -7.97 11.40
N PHE A 558 8.54 -7.15 10.60
CA PHE A 558 8.01 -7.54 9.29
C PHE A 558 8.80 -6.87 8.16
N ILE A 559 9.06 -7.62 7.10
CA ILE A 559 9.72 -7.14 5.89
C ILE A 559 8.83 -7.51 4.68
N PRO A 560 7.78 -6.73 4.38
CA PRO A 560 6.93 -6.99 3.22
C PRO A 560 7.75 -6.93 1.92
N LEU A 561 7.39 -7.78 0.95
CA LEU A 561 8.18 -8.03 -0.26
C LEU A 561 9.65 -8.39 -0.01
N GLY A 562 9.90 -9.07 1.10
CA GLY A 562 11.18 -9.67 1.44
C GLY A 562 11.58 -10.82 0.50
N PRO A 563 12.66 -11.55 0.84
CA PRO A 563 13.19 -12.64 0.04
C PRO A 563 12.13 -13.66 -0.38
N ASN A 564 12.27 -14.22 -1.58
CA ASN A 564 11.39 -15.27 -2.14
C ASN A 564 9.89 -14.92 -2.23
N SER A 565 9.50 -13.64 -2.27
CA SER A 565 8.08 -13.23 -2.36
C SER A 565 7.73 -12.31 -3.53
N ARG A 566 8.69 -12.02 -4.42
CA ARG A 566 8.44 -11.22 -5.64
C ARG A 566 8.03 -12.12 -6.79
N LEU A 567 7.59 -11.51 -7.89
CA LEU A 567 7.06 -12.25 -9.03
C LEU A 567 7.77 -11.86 -10.33
N GLY A 568 8.05 -12.89 -11.15
CA GLY A 568 8.50 -12.74 -12.52
C GLY A 568 7.37 -12.71 -13.55
N HIS A 569 6.16 -13.15 -13.18
CA HIS A 569 5.05 -13.43 -14.11
C HIS A 569 3.75 -12.64 -13.82
N SER A 570 3.48 -12.31 -12.56
CA SER A 570 2.21 -11.73 -12.10
C SER A 570 2.42 -10.44 -11.29
N SER A 571 1.37 -9.93 -10.65
CA SER A 571 1.38 -8.65 -9.93
C SER A 571 1.81 -8.81 -8.47
N VAL A 572 2.80 -8.03 -8.04
CA VAL A 572 3.26 -8.01 -6.64
C VAL A 572 2.21 -7.46 -5.66
N ILE A 573 1.19 -6.75 -6.16
CA ILE A 573 0.08 -6.25 -5.33
C ILE A 573 -0.67 -7.42 -4.68
N ILE A 574 -0.85 -8.51 -5.43
CA ILE A 574 -1.51 -9.74 -4.99
C ILE A 574 -0.75 -10.35 -3.79
N MET A 575 0.58 -10.41 -3.90
CA MET A 575 1.45 -10.87 -2.81
C MET A 575 1.37 -9.94 -1.59
N LEU A 576 1.40 -8.62 -1.81
CA LEU A 576 1.33 -7.61 -0.74
C LEU A 576 0.01 -7.69 0.03
N GLU A 577 -1.12 -7.82 -0.65
CA GLU A 577 -2.43 -7.95 0.00
C GLU A 577 -2.49 -9.20 0.89
N ALA A 578 -1.96 -10.33 0.41
CA ALA A 578 -1.82 -11.55 1.20
C ALA A 578 -0.90 -11.36 2.42
N GLN A 579 0.24 -10.69 2.24
CA GLN A 579 1.19 -10.36 3.30
C GLN A 579 0.56 -9.48 4.38
N LEU A 580 -0.11 -8.39 3.97
CA LEU A 580 -0.74 -7.46 4.89
C LEU A 580 -1.85 -8.12 5.69
N LYS A 581 -2.70 -8.94 5.06
CA LYS A 581 -3.76 -9.68 5.76
C LYS A 581 -3.17 -10.59 6.84
N TYR A 582 -2.16 -11.39 6.49
CA TYR A 582 -1.52 -12.29 7.44
C TYR A 582 -0.79 -11.54 8.58
N MET A 583 -0.13 -10.42 8.26
CA MET A 583 0.48 -9.55 9.28
C MET A 583 -0.57 -9.01 10.24
N ILE A 584 -1.71 -8.53 9.73
CA ILE A 584 -2.83 -8.04 10.55
C ILE A 584 -3.36 -9.15 11.47
N GLU A 585 -3.49 -10.38 10.99
CA GLU A 585 -3.91 -11.52 11.82
C GLU A 585 -2.91 -11.82 12.95
N ILE A 586 -1.61 -11.73 12.70
CA ILE A 586 -0.59 -11.83 13.76
C ILE A 586 -0.80 -10.75 14.81
N LEU A 587 -0.97 -9.50 14.37
CA LEU A 587 -1.17 -8.36 15.29
C LEU A 587 -2.41 -8.53 16.15
N PHE A 588 -3.54 -8.94 15.56
CA PHE A 588 -4.77 -9.22 16.31
C PHE A 588 -4.58 -10.37 17.30
N TYR A 589 -3.92 -11.46 16.89
CA TYR A 589 -3.66 -12.58 17.78
C TYR A 589 -2.81 -12.18 18.99
N LEU A 590 -1.77 -11.35 18.76
CA LEU A 590 -0.93 -10.85 19.85
C LEU A 590 -1.74 -9.99 20.83
N ASP A 591 -2.60 -9.12 20.32
CA ASP A 591 -3.40 -8.21 21.15
C ASP A 591 -4.45 -8.97 21.98
N ILE A 592 -5.20 -9.89 21.35
CA ILE A 592 -6.23 -10.72 22.03
C ILE A 592 -5.62 -11.58 23.14
N ASN A 593 -4.43 -12.13 22.92
CA ASN A 593 -3.78 -13.05 23.88
C ASN A 593 -2.82 -12.32 24.85
N ASN A 594 -2.76 -10.99 24.80
CA ASN A 594 -1.86 -10.16 25.60
C ASN A 594 -0.39 -10.62 25.50
N LEU A 595 0.05 -10.86 24.27
CA LEU A 595 1.42 -11.21 23.90
C LEU A 595 2.14 -9.96 23.36
N ARG A 596 3.44 -9.85 23.63
CA ARG A 596 4.27 -8.71 23.22
C ARG A 596 5.23 -9.03 22.10
N THR A 597 5.60 -10.30 21.95
CA THR A 597 6.68 -10.71 21.05
C THR A 597 6.23 -11.85 20.15
N PHE A 598 6.57 -11.77 18.87
CA PHE A 598 6.57 -12.91 17.96
C PHE A 598 7.92 -13.06 17.27
N SER A 599 8.37 -14.31 17.11
CA SER A 599 9.56 -14.66 16.34
C SER A 599 9.37 -16.02 15.68
N ILE A 600 9.89 -16.21 14.48
CA ILE A 600 9.74 -17.50 13.77
C ILE A 600 10.72 -18.55 14.33
N LYS A 601 10.27 -19.80 14.50
CA LYS A 601 11.14 -20.91 14.90
C LYS A 601 12.15 -21.21 13.78
N GLN A 602 13.44 -21.32 14.13
CA GLN A 602 14.54 -21.51 13.17
C GLN A 602 14.32 -22.72 12.24
N HIS A 603 13.96 -23.89 12.78
CA HIS A 603 13.74 -25.09 11.97
C HIS A 603 12.54 -24.97 10.99
N ILE A 604 11.52 -24.18 11.34
CA ILE A 604 10.38 -23.91 10.43
C ILE A 604 10.82 -22.98 9.30
N HIS A 605 11.56 -21.92 9.64
CA HIS A 605 12.17 -21.03 8.66
C HIS A 605 13.05 -21.80 7.66
N ASP A 606 13.90 -22.70 8.15
CA ASP A 606 14.83 -23.44 7.31
C ASP A 606 14.13 -24.46 6.41
N ARG A 607 13.16 -25.21 6.95
CA ARG A 607 12.32 -26.13 6.17
C ARG A 607 11.57 -25.41 5.05
N TYR A 608 10.98 -24.25 5.34
CA TYR A 608 10.29 -23.43 4.34
C TYR A 608 11.24 -22.99 3.21
N ASN A 609 12.43 -22.49 3.56
CA ASN A 609 13.39 -22.04 2.55
C ASN A 609 13.97 -23.20 1.74
N GLN A 610 14.19 -24.38 2.33
CA GLN A 610 14.59 -25.59 1.60
C GLN A 610 13.54 -25.99 0.56
N TRP A 611 12.26 -25.98 0.94
CA TRP A 611 11.14 -26.24 0.04
C TRP A 611 11.10 -25.23 -1.12
N ILE A 612 11.21 -23.94 -0.83
CA ILE A 612 11.26 -22.89 -1.87
C ILE A 612 12.43 -23.11 -2.84
N GLN A 613 13.63 -23.36 -2.32
CA GLN A 613 14.81 -23.53 -3.17
C GLN A 613 14.71 -24.79 -4.04
N SER A 614 14.11 -25.87 -3.55
CA SER A 614 13.83 -27.08 -4.35
C SER A 614 12.99 -26.80 -5.60
N LYS A 615 12.09 -25.81 -5.53
CA LYS A 615 11.25 -25.37 -6.65
C LYS A 615 12.00 -24.37 -7.54
N LEU A 616 12.66 -23.38 -6.94
CA LEU A 616 13.42 -22.36 -7.69
C LEU A 616 14.56 -22.96 -8.52
N ASN A 617 15.24 -23.99 -8.03
CA ASN A 617 16.32 -24.68 -8.76
C ASN A 617 15.83 -25.35 -10.05
N LYS A 618 14.53 -25.63 -10.18
CA LYS A 618 13.93 -26.21 -11.40
C LYS A 618 13.36 -25.14 -12.34
N SER A 619 13.30 -23.88 -11.92
CA SER A 619 12.68 -22.79 -12.66
C SER A 619 13.60 -22.16 -13.71
N VAL A 620 13.03 -21.38 -14.61
CA VAL A 620 13.75 -20.54 -15.58
C VAL A 620 14.63 -19.49 -14.90
N TRP A 621 14.31 -19.06 -13.68
CA TRP A 621 15.12 -18.09 -12.95
C TRP A 621 16.45 -18.66 -12.47
N HIS A 622 16.60 -19.99 -12.44
CA HIS A 622 17.87 -20.66 -12.21
C HIS A 622 18.46 -21.23 -13.51
N LEU A 623 17.65 -21.97 -14.27
CA LEU A 623 18.11 -22.74 -15.44
C LEU A 623 18.09 -21.96 -16.77
N GLY A 624 17.56 -20.73 -16.79
CA GLY A 624 17.32 -19.97 -18.02
C GLY A 624 18.56 -19.33 -18.66
N GLY A 625 19.76 -19.57 -18.13
CA GLY A 625 21.02 -19.14 -18.75
C GLY A 625 21.30 -17.63 -18.71
N CYS A 626 20.61 -16.87 -17.86
CA CYS A 626 20.85 -15.44 -17.68
C CYS A 626 21.44 -15.14 -16.30
N HIS A 627 22.26 -14.09 -16.20
CA HIS A 627 22.59 -13.48 -14.92
C HIS A 627 21.57 -12.38 -14.60
N SER A 628 20.68 -12.66 -13.65
CA SER A 628 19.59 -11.77 -13.22
C SER A 628 19.83 -11.26 -11.81
N TRP A 629 19.31 -10.07 -11.50
CA TRP A 629 19.27 -9.55 -10.13
C TRP A 629 18.45 -10.43 -9.17
N TYR A 630 17.72 -11.41 -9.71
CA TYR A 630 17.03 -12.43 -8.93
C TYR A 630 17.97 -13.34 -8.15
N GLN A 631 19.21 -13.48 -8.64
CA GLN A 631 20.23 -14.37 -8.09
C GLN A 631 21.23 -13.57 -7.25
N ASN A 632 21.79 -14.23 -6.23
CA ASN A 632 22.98 -13.72 -5.53
C ASN A 632 24.25 -14.05 -6.34
N ALA A 633 25.43 -13.66 -5.80
CA ALA A 633 26.73 -13.93 -6.43
C ALA A 633 27.02 -15.43 -6.64
N LYS A 634 26.43 -16.32 -5.84
CA LYS A 634 26.54 -17.79 -5.95
C LYS A 634 25.56 -18.39 -6.97
N GLY A 635 24.70 -17.57 -7.61
CA GLY A 635 23.67 -18.04 -8.56
C GLY A 635 22.39 -18.56 -7.92
N THR A 636 22.27 -18.50 -6.59
CA THR A 636 21.05 -18.89 -5.86
C THR A 636 19.97 -17.84 -6.05
N VAL A 637 18.76 -18.26 -6.41
CA VAL A 637 17.61 -17.35 -6.56
C VAL A 637 17.06 -17.00 -5.17
N THR A 638 17.08 -15.72 -4.80
CA THR A 638 16.74 -15.25 -3.44
C THR A 638 15.51 -14.34 -3.37
N THR A 639 14.95 -13.98 -4.52
CA THR A 639 13.98 -12.87 -4.59
C THR A 639 12.58 -13.29 -5.05
N ILE A 640 12.46 -14.35 -5.85
CA ILE A 640 11.24 -14.71 -6.58
C ILE A 640 10.49 -15.85 -5.89
N TRP A 641 9.17 -15.75 -5.90
CA TRP A 641 8.24 -16.80 -5.53
C TRP A 641 8.07 -17.81 -6.67
N PRO A 642 8.29 -19.12 -6.45
CA PRO A 642 8.32 -20.12 -7.52
C PRO A 642 6.96 -20.70 -7.92
N GLU A 643 5.88 -20.39 -7.23
CA GLU A 643 4.58 -21.04 -7.41
C GLU A 643 3.51 -20.06 -7.89
N PHE A 644 2.31 -20.57 -8.13
CA PHE A 644 1.14 -19.73 -8.35
C PHE A 644 0.91 -18.75 -7.20
N THR A 645 0.34 -17.59 -7.48
CA THR A 645 0.03 -16.59 -6.45
C THR A 645 -1.11 -17.04 -5.54
N TRP A 646 -2.09 -17.80 -6.06
CA TRP A 646 -3.16 -18.37 -5.21
C TRP A 646 -2.63 -19.36 -4.17
N ILE A 647 -1.55 -20.12 -4.45
CA ILE A 647 -0.88 -20.97 -3.46
C ILE A 647 -0.30 -20.10 -2.34
N TYR A 648 0.32 -18.98 -2.70
CA TYR A 648 0.82 -18.02 -1.72
C TYR A 648 -0.32 -17.46 -0.86
N HIS A 649 -1.45 -17.07 -1.46
CA HIS A 649 -2.64 -16.65 -0.71
C HIS A 649 -3.14 -17.72 0.26
N LEU A 650 -3.18 -18.99 -0.15
CA LEU A 650 -3.59 -20.09 0.72
C LEU A 650 -2.64 -20.26 1.90
N LEU A 651 -1.32 -20.16 1.66
CA LEU A 651 -0.34 -20.17 2.73
C LEU A 651 -0.61 -19.02 3.71
N MET A 652 -0.82 -17.81 3.19
CA MET A 652 -1.04 -16.59 3.97
C MET A 652 -2.46 -16.46 4.56
N LYS A 653 -3.36 -17.42 4.33
CA LYS A 653 -4.79 -17.29 4.65
C LYS A 653 -5.07 -17.12 6.14
N ASN A 654 -4.34 -17.87 6.98
CA ASN A 654 -4.54 -17.92 8.41
C ASN A 654 -3.20 -17.81 9.15
N PHE A 655 -3.18 -17.12 10.29
CA PHE A 655 -2.03 -17.13 11.19
C PHE A 655 -1.77 -18.53 11.80
N ASP A 656 -0.61 -19.10 11.46
CA ASP A 656 -0.10 -20.38 11.95
C ASP A 656 0.77 -20.22 13.21
N TYR A 657 0.16 -19.68 14.27
CA TYR A 657 0.81 -19.33 15.54
C TYR A 657 1.75 -20.43 16.11
N GLN A 658 1.43 -21.71 15.89
CA GLN A 658 2.25 -22.86 16.31
C GLN A 658 3.69 -22.86 15.75
N ASN A 659 3.93 -22.16 14.63
CA ASN A 659 5.23 -22.04 14.00
C ASN A 659 6.10 -20.95 14.64
N TYR A 660 5.53 -20.15 15.53
CA TYR A 660 6.18 -19.00 16.15
C TYR A 660 6.52 -19.27 17.62
N ILE A 661 7.52 -18.54 18.11
CA ILE A 661 7.81 -18.31 19.52
C ILE A 661 7.04 -17.05 19.89
N LEU A 662 6.17 -17.16 20.91
CA LEU A 662 5.28 -16.09 21.35
C LEU A 662 5.48 -15.85 22.85
N GLU A 663 5.72 -14.60 23.23
CA GLU A 663 6.06 -14.22 24.61
C GLU A 663 5.25 -13.01 25.09
N LYS A 664 5.07 -12.90 26.41
CA LYS A 664 4.31 -11.83 27.09
C LYS A 664 5.12 -10.59 27.38
#